data_AF-A0AAV5BMG6-F1
#
_entry.id   AF-A0AAV5BMG6-F1
#
_cell.length_a   1.000
_cell.length_b   1.000
_cell.length_c   1.000
_cell.angle_alpha   90.00
_cell.angle_beta   90.00
_cell.angle_gamma   90.00
#
_symmetry.space_group_name_H-M   'P 1'
#
loop_
_entity.id
_entity.type
_entity.pdbx_description
1 polymer ?
#
loop_
_entity_poly.entity_id
_entity_poly.type
_entity_poly.pdbx_seq_one_letter_code
_entity_poly.pdbx_strand_id
1 'polypeptide(L)'
;MEAAAPPPLLPLLPEINPAVRSFLDARFRSAADLAAAAGIEAEIRGRCAGLEASVSDLSARLEAAAVAYSSCLKAASSALHGVRGGIGALKASTSETGVEEALDVETEKVLFEQLPALASEVARVEMIREYSEMALKLDRLVGDVEDAVSSSVTGKLKSLVENSEKTHHVAIGYLKSIEDLLDSVTATRPQWARLLSAVDHRVDRSLAILRPQAIVDHRALLSSLGWPPSLAGTKFSSADSGKQAEIVNPLFSMTGDLKAKYSESFLSLCNLQELQKRRKARQLKGHNVGNQLRQPLWVIEELVNPISTAAQLHFSKWAEKPEFVFALAYKIIRDFVDSMDEILQPLVDKANLIGYSCREEWISGIVFALSTYLAKEIFPKQIELLQETISSDSERTSQARVSWLSLVDLMISFDKRTQDLISSTGFLLAVKDDDNWQRISVLSVFCDRPDWLEIWAEIERQDIIDKLKSAMEMEKNWSTRIQGTMLEYDLDDYKAPAITFSVQQGLTLLIDRAHPIPSITLRAEFIRVSASPIILEFLGCMLRRCQEAEGLTALADDNALLKGDLSILLAVFSAWCLRPEGFFPSLTEGLRLLMVDEKQQKDGMYTDKNWLKEYGIRHLTAADAERIIKYRVYEA
;
A
#
# COMPACT_ATOMS: atom_id res chain seq x y z
N MET A 1 24.20 68.68 6.21
CA MET A 1 23.42 68.06 5.13
C MET A 1 23.05 66.66 5.59
N GLU A 2 21.78 66.33 5.38
CA GLU A 2 20.96 65.27 5.99
C GLU A 2 21.67 63.98 6.42
N ALA A 3 21.45 63.62 7.68
CA ALA A 3 21.58 62.24 8.15
C ALA A 3 20.47 61.41 7.48
N ALA A 4 20.85 60.59 6.51
CA ALA A 4 19.94 59.64 5.89
C ALA A 4 19.50 58.60 6.93
N ALA A 5 18.18 58.53 7.14
CA ALA A 5 17.54 57.58 8.03
C ALA A 5 17.86 56.13 7.63
N PRO A 6 17.96 55.19 8.60
CA PRO A 6 18.12 53.78 8.28
C PRO A 6 16.91 53.27 7.45
N PRO A 7 17.12 52.29 6.56
CA PRO A 7 16.03 51.71 5.78
C PRO A 7 14.95 51.17 6.72
N PRO A 8 13.66 51.22 6.34
CA PRO A 8 12.59 50.70 7.18
C PRO A 8 12.88 49.23 7.44
N LEU A 9 13.05 48.89 8.71
CA LEU A 9 13.02 47.50 9.16
C LEU A 9 11.72 46.90 8.66
N LEU A 10 11.82 46.00 7.68
CA LEU A 10 10.73 45.12 7.32
C LEU A 10 10.19 44.53 8.63
N PRO A 11 8.88 44.62 8.90
CA PRO A 11 8.33 44.10 10.14
C PRO A 11 8.78 42.66 10.24
N LEU A 12 9.35 42.30 11.41
CA LEU A 12 9.66 40.91 11.74
C LEU A 12 8.43 40.10 11.34
N LEU A 13 8.54 39.33 10.26
CA LEU A 13 7.45 38.48 9.81
C LEU A 13 7.12 37.60 11.02
N PRO A 14 5.88 37.64 11.54
CA PRO A 14 5.50 36.79 12.66
C PRO A 14 5.92 35.38 12.29
N GLU A 15 6.58 34.66 13.22
CA GLU A 15 7.07 33.31 13.02
C GLU A 15 6.04 32.52 12.20
N ILE A 16 6.35 32.33 10.91
CA ILE A 16 5.42 31.70 10.00
C ILE A 16 5.17 30.33 10.59
N ASN A 17 3.91 30.06 10.92
CA ASN A 17 3.49 28.81 11.54
C ASN A 17 4.21 27.66 10.82
N PRO A 18 4.91 26.76 11.53
CA PRO A 18 5.70 25.71 10.92
C PRO A 18 4.91 24.86 9.93
N ALA A 19 3.58 24.75 10.09
CA ALA A 19 2.68 24.09 9.15
C ALA A 19 2.48 24.87 7.84
N VAL A 20 2.42 26.21 7.90
CA VAL A 20 2.34 27.07 6.72
C VAL A 20 3.67 27.05 5.99
N ARG A 21 4.78 27.07 6.74
CA ARG A 21 6.12 26.97 6.17
C ARG A 21 6.33 25.62 5.49
N SER A 22 5.97 24.51 6.13
CA SER A 22 6.06 23.18 5.52
C SER A 22 5.14 23.02 4.30
N PHE A 23 3.95 23.64 4.31
CA PHE A 23 3.05 23.65 3.17
C PHE A 23 3.63 24.42 1.98
N LEU A 24 4.20 25.60 2.22
CA LEU A 24 4.86 26.40 1.19
C LEU A 24 6.13 25.71 0.67
N ASP A 25 6.97 25.17 1.55
CA ASP A 25 8.18 24.42 1.20
C ASP A 25 7.84 23.14 0.41
N ALA A 26 6.69 22.51 0.68
CA ALA A 26 6.24 21.35 -0.07
C ALA A 26 5.83 21.68 -1.51
N ARG A 27 5.31 22.88 -1.76
CA ARG A 27 4.69 23.29 -3.03
C ARG A 27 5.55 24.23 -3.89
N PHE A 28 6.47 24.97 -3.28
CA PHE A 28 7.39 25.90 -3.97
C PHE A 28 8.84 25.47 -3.72
N ARG A 29 9.28 24.43 -4.43
CA ARG A 29 10.65 23.87 -4.27
C ARG A 29 11.65 24.50 -5.23
N SER A 30 11.18 25.16 -6.29
CA SER A 30 11.97 25.80 -7.33
C SER A 30 11.36 27.13 -7.79
N ALA A 31 12.17 27.97 -8.47
CA ALA A 31 11.69 29.24 -9.00
C ALA A 31 10.67 29.09 -10.15
N ALA A 32 10.63 27.93 -10.82
CA ALA A 32 9.63 27.63 -11.84
C ALA A 32 8.23 27.38 -11.23
N ASP A 33 8.17 26.91 -9.99
CA ASP A 33 6.92 26.65 -9.27
C ASP A 33 6.16 27.94 -8.91
N LEU A 34 6.83 29.10 -8.95
CA LEU A 34 6.17 30.41 -8.83
C LEU A 34 5.15 30.65 -9.95
N ALA A 35 5.32 30.04 -11.13
CA ALA A 35 4.30 30.12 -12.18
C ALA A 35 2.99 29.42 -11.78
N ALA A 36 3.05 28.43 -10.87
CA ALA A 36 1.88 27.75 -10.31
C ALA A 36 1.27 28.49 -9.09
N ALA A 37 1.87 29.60 -8.64
CA ALA A 37 1.42 30.32 -7.45
C ALA A 37 -0.02 30.83 -7.56
N ALA A 38 -0.43 31.32 -8.74
CA ALA A 38 -1.79 31.77 -8.98
C ALA A 38 -2.82 30.62 -8.88
N GLY A 39 -2.43 29.41 -9.30
CA GLY A 39 -3.27 28.21 -9.17
C GLY A 39 -3.42 27.75 -7.72
N ILE A 40 -2.33 27.79 -6.95
CA ILE A 40 -2.34 27.46 -5.52
C ILE A 40 -3.15 28.50 -4.73
N GLU A 41 -3.02 29.78 -5.07
CA GLU A 41 -3.83 30.85 -4.48
C GLU A 41 -5.32 30.65 -4.76
N ALA A 42 -5.69 30.25 -5.99
CA ALA A 42 -7.07 29.92 -6.33
C ALA A 42 -7.58 28.70 -5.55
N GLU A 43 -6.77 27.65 -5.38
CA GLU A 43 -7.09 26.47 -4.58
C GLU A 43 -7.33 26.84 -3.10
N ILE A 44 -6.42 27.61 -2.49
CA ILE A 44 -6.54 28.06 -1.10
C ILE A 44 -7.77 28.94 -0.94
N ARG A 45 -7.99 29.89 -1.85
CA ARG A 45 -9.18 30.75 -1.85
C ARG A 45 -10.46 29.91 -1.96
N GLY A 46 -10.48 28.88 -2.80
CA GLY A 46 -11.59 27.95 -2.92
C GLY A 46 -11.85 27.17 -1.61
N ARG A 47 -10.77 26.71 -0.95
CA ARG A 47 -10.86 26.05 0.35
C ARG A 47 -11.34 26.99 1.45
N CYS A 48 -10.88 28.24 1.47
CA CYS A 48 -11.35 29.27 2.40
C CYS A 48 -12.82 29.59 2.18
N ALA A 49 -13.26 29.78 0.93
CA ALA A 49 -14.67 30.00 0.60
C ALA A 49 -15.55 28.80 1.00
N GLY A 50 -15.06 27.57 0.81
CA GLY A 50 -15.75 26.36 1.30
C GLY A 50 -15.81 26.31 2.83
N LEU A 51 -14.74 26.73 3.51
CA LEU A 51 -14.72 26.81 4.97
C LEU A 51 -15.71 27.87 5.47
N GLU A 52 -15.72 29.05 4.88
CA GLU A 52 -16.66 30.13 5.19
C GLU A 52 -18.11 29.71 4.95
N ALA A 53 -18.38 28.99 3.85
CA ALA A 53 -19.70 28.41 3.58
C ALA A 53 -20.10 27.38 4.65
N SER A 54 -19.18 26.51 5.06
CA SER A 54 -19.45 25.52 6.12
C SER A 54 -19.61 26.15 7.51
N VAL A 55 -18.85 27.20 7.83
CA VAL A 55 -19.02 27.99 9.06
C VAL A 55 -20.36 28.72 9.04
N SER A 56 -20.76 29.27 7.89
CA SER A 56 -22.07 29.91 7.72
C SER A 56 -23.22 28.90 7.85
N ASP A 57 -23.09 27.70 7.28
CA ASP A 57 -24.04 26.59 7.46
C ASP A 57 -24.12 26.16 8.93
N LEU A 58 -22.97 25.98 9.60
CA LEU A 58 -22.90 25.65 11.02
C LEU A 58 -23.54 26.75 11.88
N SER A 59 -23.31 28.02 11.57
CA SER A 59 -23.94 29.15 12.26
C SER A 59 -25.45 29.14 12.06
N ALA A 60 -25.92 28.94 10.82
CA ALA A 60 -27.36 28.85 10.52
C ALA A 60 -28.01 27.65 11.22
N ARG A 61 -27.33 26.50 11.28
CA ARG A 61 -27.78 25.31 12.02
C ARG A 61 -27.78 25.54 13.53
N LEU A 62 -26.80 26.28 14.05
CA LEU A 62 -26.74 26.67 15.46
C LEU A 62 -27.87 27.63 15.81
N GLU A 63 -28.14 28.63 14.97
CA GLU A 63 -29.28 29.54 15.11
C GLU A 63 -30.61 28.78 15.04
N ALA A 64 -30.77 27.89 14.07
CA ALA A 64 -31.95 27.03 13.97
C ALA A 64 -32.11 26.14 15.22
N ALA A 65 -31.02 25.56 15.72
CA ALA A 65 -31.01 24.78 16.95
C ALA A 65 -31.31 25.64 18.19
N ALA A 66 -30.83 26.89 18.25
CA ALA A 66 -31.11 27.82 19.33
C ALA A 66 -32.58 28.28 19.30
N VAL A 67 -33.15 28.52 18.12
CA VAL A 67 -34.58 28.80 17.93
C VAL A 67 -35.41 27.59 18.33
N ALA A 68 -35.04 26.39 17.88
CA ALA A 68 -35.70 25.15 18.28
C ALA A 68 -35.61 24.91 19.79
N TYR A 69 -34.46 25.18 20.41
CA TYR A 69 -34.26 25.11 21.84
C TYR A 69 -35.13 26.15 22.58
N SER A 70 -35.21 27.38 22.08
CA SER A 70 -36.09 28.41 22.66
C SER A 70 -37.57 28.07 22.52
N SER A 71 -37.96 27.43 21.41
CA SER A 71 -39.31 26.93 21.16
C SER A 71 -39.62 25.76 22.09
N CYS A 72 -38.67 24.84 22.27
CA CYS A 72 -38.75 23.74 23.22
C CYS A 72 -38.84 24.27 24.66
N LEU A 73 -38.07 25.30 25.01
CA LEU A 73 -38.12 25.97 26.31
C LEU A 73 -39.48 26.65 26.53
N LYS A 74 -40.03 27.31 25.51
CA LYS A 74 -41.39 27.88 25.56
C LYS A 74 -42.44 26.78 25.71
N ALA A 75 -42.34 25.69 24.96
CA ALA A 75 -43.23 24.54 25.05
C ALA A 75 -43.13 23.88 26.44
N ALA A 76 -41.92 23.68 26.96
CA ALA A 76 -41.67 23.19 28.31
C ALA A 76 -42.22 24.15 29.36
N SER A 77 -42.06 25.47 29.19
CA SER A 77 -42.64 26.47 30.09
C SER A 77 -44.18 26.44 30.05
N SER A 78 -44.78 26.23 28.88
CA SER A 78 -46.23 26.12 28.72
C SER A 78 -46.76 24.81 29.32
N ALA A 79 -46.01 23.71 29.19
CA ALA A 79 -46.33 22.43 29.79
C ALA A 79 -46.19 22.50 31.32
N LEU A 80 -45.14 23.12 31.85
CA LEU A 80 -44.98 23.39 33.27
C LEU A 80 -46.09 24.30 33.81
N HIS A 81 -46.51 25.32 33.04
CA HIS A 81 -47.64 26.17 33.41
C HIS A 81 -48.97 25.40 33.36
N GLY A 82 -49.11 24.44 32.43
CA GLY A 82 -50.23 23.50 32.36
C GLY A 82 -50.26 22.54 33.54
N VAL A 83 -49.11 21.97 33.91
CA VAL A 83 -48.94 21.12 35.11
C VAL A 83 -49.24 21.93 36.38
N ARG A 84 -48.75 23.17 36.48
CA ARG A 84 -49.06 24.09 37.58
C ARG A 84 -50.56 24.40 37.65
N GLY A 85 -51.22 24.59 36.50
CA GLY A 85 -52.67 24.74 36.41
C GLY A 85 -53.42 23.48 36.85
N GLY A 86 -52.95 22.30 36.45
CA GLY A 86 -53.49 21.00 36.87
C GLY A 86 -53.31 20.74 38.37
N ILE A 87 -52.15 21.09 38.93
CA ILE A 87 -51.90 21.06 40.38
C ILE A 87 -52.81 22.04 41.10
N GLY A 88 -53.03 23.25 40.56
CA GLY A 88 -54.00 24.20 41.09
C GLY A 88 -55.44 23.66 41.08
N ALA A 89 -55.84 22.97 40.02
CA ALA A 89 -57.14 22.29 39.92
C ALA A 89 -57.26 21.11 40.90
N LEU A 90 -56.20 20.34 41.10
CA LEU A 90 -56.09 19.28 42.13
C LEU A 90 -56.16 19.85 43.55
N LYS A 91 -55.55 21.02 43.79
CA LYS A 91 -55.60 21.77 45.06
C LYS A 91 -57.01 22.28 45.35
N ALA A 92 -57.71 22.79 44.33
CA ALA A 92 -59.11 23.20 44.43
C ALA A 92 -60.06 22.02 44.71
N SER A 93 -59.79 20.86 44.11
CA SER A 93 -60.57 19.63 44.34
C SER A 93 -60.23 18.91 45.65
N THR A 94 -59.07 19.19 46.28
CA THR A 94 -58.76 18.73 47.64
C THR A 94 -59.30 19.66 48.72
N SER A 95 -59.44 20.97 48.44
CA SER A 95 -60.01 21.96 49.37
C SER A 95 -61.53 21.86 49.60
N GLU A 96 -62.27 21.08 48.80
CA GLU A 96 -63.69 20.79 49.07
C GLU A 96 -63.90 19.77 50.21
N THR A 97 -62.83 19.08 50.64
CA THR A 97 -62.84 18.25 51.85
C THR A 97 -62.28 19.08 53.00
N GLY A 98 -63.16 19.84 53.65
CA GLY A 98 -62.80 20.80 54.69
C GLY A 98 -62.00 20.20 55.84
N VAL A 99 -60.68 20.40 55.82
CA VAL A 99 -59.82 20.54 57.01
C VAL A 99 -58.79 21.62 56.69
N GLU A 100 -58.95 22.75 57.36
CA GLU A 100 -58.02 23.88 57.36
C GLU A 100 -56.74 23.45 58.12
N GLU A 101 -55.75 22.89 57.41
CA GLU A 101 -54.37 22.83 57.90
C GLU A 101 -53.46 23.51 56.89
N ALA A 102 -52.71 24.49 57.39
CA ALA A 102 -51.73 25.27 56.65
C ALA A 102 -50.64 24.36 56.06
N LEU A 103 -50.84 23.86 54.85
CA LEU A 103 -49.81 23.13 54.12
C LEU A 103 -48.84 24.11 53.49
N ASP A 104 -47.67 24.09 54.13
CA ASP A 104 -46.51 24.94 54.01
C ASP A 104 -45.94 25.04 52.59
N VAL A 105 -45.37 26.21 52.27
CA VAL A 105 -44.61 26.51 51.03
C VAL A 105 -43.47 25.50 50.81
N GLU A 106 -43.05 24.82 51.88
CA GLU A 106 -42.06 23.75 51.89
C GLU A 106 -42.51 22.50 51.09
N THR A 107 -43.80 22.16 51.09
CA THR A 107 -44.33 21.00 50.34
C THR A 107 -44.37 21.22 48.82
N GLU A 108 -44.60 22.46 48.35
CA GLU A 108 -44.53 22.82 46.92
C GLU A 108 -43.08 22.80 46.40
N LYS A 109 -42.10 23.18 47.23
CA LYS A 109 -40.67 23.09 46.90
C LYS A 109 -40.22 21.64 46.76
N VAL A 110 -40.68 20.76 47.65
CA VAL A 110 -40.42 19.32 47.63
C VAL A 110 -40.98 18.67 46.36
N LEU A 111 -42.17 19.05 45.89
CA LEU A 111 -42.76 18.54 44.64
C LEU A 111 -41.98 19.00 43.39
N PHE A 112 -41.50 20.24 43.36
CA PHE A 112 -40.68 20.76 42.26
C PHE A 112 -39.27 20.13 42.19
N GLU A 113 -38.71 19.72 43.32
CA GLU A 113 -37.45 18.96 43.38
C GLU A 113 -37.65 17.47 43.06
N GLN A 114 -38.80 16.88 43.43
CA GLN A 114 -39.09 15.47 43.18
C GLN A 114 -39.53 15.18 41.73
N LEU A 115 -40.11 16.13 41.01
CA LEU A 115 -40.54 15.91 39.61
C LEU A 115 -39.37 15.61 38.65
N PRO A 116 -38.25 16.37 38.67
CA PRO A 116 -37.06 16.06 37.89
C PRO A 116 -36.45 14.71 38.28
N ALA A 117 -36.46 14.36 39.57
CA ALA A 117 -36.00 13.06 40.05
C ALA A 117 -36.88 11.93 39.49
N LEU A 118 -38.21 12.08 39.55
CA LEU A 118 -39.15 11.13 38.97
C LEU A 118 -39.01 11.02 37.45
N ALA A 119 -38.84 12.14 36.74
CA ALA A 119 -38.60 12.14 35.30
C ALA A 119 -37.29 11.43 34.94
N SER A 120 -36.24 11.60 35.75
CA SER A 120 -34.97 10.88 35.58
C SER A 120 -35.11 9.37 35.83
N GLU A 121 -35.92 8.98 36.82
CA GLU A 121 -36.22 7.57 37.09
C GLU A 121 -37.08 6.96 35.98
N VAL A 122 -38.09 7.67 35.47
CA VAL A 122 -38.89 7.22 34.33
C VAL A 122 -38.02 7.07 33.08
N ALA A 123 -37.13 8.02 32.81
CA ALA A 123 -36.18 7.91 31.69
C ALA A 123 -35.21 6.72 31.87
N ARG A 124 -34.76 6.46 33.10
CA ARG A 124 -33.93 5.30 33.42
C ARG A 124 -34.70 3.98 33.22
N VAL A 125 -35.95 3.93 33.66
CA VAL A 125 -36.83 2.76 33.47
C VAL A 125 -37.09 2.51 31.99
N GLU A 126 -37.35 3.56 31.21
CA GLU A 126 -37.53 3.43 29.76
C GLU A 126 -36.25 2.91 29.08
N MET A 127 -35.07 3.41 29.46
CA MET A 127 -33.80 2.86 28.97
C MET A 127 -33.60 1.37 29.31
N ILE A 128 -33.97 0.95 30.53
CA ILE A 128 -33.89 -0.46 30.95
C ILE A 128 -34.88 -1.30 30.15
N ARG A 129 -36.08 -0.79 29.92
CA ARG A 129 -37.10 -1.44 29.10
C ARG A 129 -36.58 -1.66 27.68
N GLU A 130 -36.09 -0.62 27.02
CA GLU A 130 -35.54 -0.71 25.67
C GLU A 130 -34.37 -1.71 25.58
N TYR A 131 -33.46 -1.66 26.56
CA TYR A 131 -32.35 -2.63 26.65
C TYR A 131 -32.86 -4.06 26.77
N SER A 132 -33.86 -4.29 27.63
CA SER A 132 -34.43 -5.61 27.87
C SER A 132 -35.18 -6.14 26.66
N GLU A 133 -35.95 -5.29 25.97
CA GLU A 133 -36.64 -5.64 24.72
C GLU A 133 -35.65 -6.03 23.62
N MET A 134 -34.57 -5.25 23.45
CA MET A 134 -33.53 -5.56 22.47
C MET A 134 -32.78 -6.85 22.84
N ALA A 135 -32.43 -7.04 24.11
CA ALA A 135 -31.77 -8.24 24.59
C ALA A 135 -32.62 -9.49 24.35
N LEU A 136 -33.94 -9.44 24.62
CA LEU A 136 -34.86 -10.54 24.35
C LEU A 136 -35.00 -10.83 22.85
N LYS A 137 -35.01 -9.79 22.01
CA LYS A 137 -35.06 -9.96 20.56
C LYS A 137 -33.81 -10.65 20.02
N LEU A 138 -32.63 -10.23 20.50
CA LEU A 138 -31.35 -10.84 20.13
C LEU A 138 -31.23 -12.27 20.68
N ASP A 139 -31.67 -12.52 21.91
CA ASP A 139 -31.66 -13.85 22.51
C ASP A 139 -32.49 -14.86 21.72
N ARG A 140 -33.69 -14.47 21.27
CA ARG A 140 -34.52 -15.30 20.38
C ARG A 140 -33.82 -15.63 19.07
N LEU A 141 -33.29 -14.61 18.38
CA LEU A 141 -32.59 -14.82 17.11
C LEU A 141 -31.34 -15.71 17.26
N VAL A 142 -30.58 -15.54 18.34
CA VAL A 142 -29.41 -16.38 18.61
C VAL A 142 -29.85 -17.81 18.93
N GLY A 143 -30.95 -17.99 19.67
CA GLY A 143 -31.57 -19.30 19.86
C GLY A 143 -31.97 -19.96 18.54
N ASP A 144 -32.62 -19.22 17.64
CA ASP A 144 -32.98 -19.72 16.30
C ASP A 144 -31.75 -20.13 15.47
N VAL A 145 -30.63 -19.40 15.59
CA VAL A 145 -29.35 -19.78 14.97
C VAL A 145 -28.79 -21.06 15.59
N GLU A 146 -28.73 -21.16 16.91
CA GLU A 146 -28.21 -22.32 17.62
C GLU A 146 -29.03 -23.60 17.30
N ASP A 147 -30.35 -23.47 17.21
CA ASP A 147 -31.26 -24.54 16.80
C ASP A 147 -31.07 -24.92 15.33
N ALA A 148 -30.96 -23.95 14.42
CA ALA A 148 -30.71 -24.20 13.01
C ALA A 148 -29.36 -24.91 12.78
N VAL A 149 -28.30 -24.48 13.48
CA VAL A 149 -26.97 -25.11 13.41
C VAL A 149 -27.02 -26.53 13.98
N SER A 150 -27.69 -26.74 15.11
CA SER A 150 -27.87 -28.07 15.70
C SER A 150 -28.66 -29.00 14.79
N SER A 151 -29.66 -28.48 14.07
CA SER A 151 -30.45 -29.25 13.10
C SER A 151 -29.62 -29.68 11.88
N SER A 152 -28.68 -28.85 11.41
CA SER A 152 -27.77 -29.20 10.31
C SER A 152 -26.86 -30.38 10.69
N VAL A 153 -26.31 -30.36 11.92
CA VAL A 153 -25.43 -31.42 12.42
C VAL A 153 -26.18 -32.73 12.66
N THR A 154 -27.38 -32.66 13.24
CA THR A 154 -28.17 -33.85 13.61
C THR A 154 -28.97 -34.44 12.44
N GLY A 155 -29.37 -33.61 11.46
CA GLY A 155 -30.09 -34.04 10.26
C GLY A 155 -29.26 -35.00 9.40
N LYS A 156 -27.93 -34.84 9.36
CA LYS A 156 -27.01 -35.76 8.68
C LYS A 156 -26.96 -37.16 9.26
N LEU A 157 -27.30 -37.32 10.54
CA LEU A 157 -27.38 -38.62 11.19
C LEU A 157 -28.64 -39.41 10.79
N LYS A 158 -29.63 -38.73 10.17
CA LYS A 158 -30.94 -39.32 9.82
C LYS A 158 -31.27 -39.30 8.32
N SER A 159 -30.69 -38.40 7.53
CA SER A 159 -30.89 -38.34 6.08
C SER A 159 -29.58 -38.00 5.34
N LEU A 160 -29.23 -38.83 4.36
CA LEU A 160 -28.10 -38.58 3.46
C LEU A 160 -28.42 -37.34 2.60
N VAL A 161 -27.69 -36.24 2.84
CA VAL A 161 -27.42 -35.13 1.89
C VAL A 161 -28.57 -34.19 1.49
N GLU A 162 -29.85 -34.56 1.54
CA GLU A 162 -30.91 -33.73 0.91
C GLU A 162 -31.38 -32.49 1.70
N ASN A 163 -31.03 -32.35 2.99
CA ASN A 163 -31.56 -31.27 3.85
C ASN A 163 -30.52 -30.27 4.38
N SER A 164 -29.20 -30.47 4.24
CA SER A 164 -28.21 -29.60 4.90
C SER A 164 -28.08 -28.21 4.26
N GLU A 165 -28.19 -28.09 2.93
CA GLU A 165 -28.02 -26.83 2.20
C GLU A 165 -29.10 -25.79 2.56
N LYS A 166 -30.37 -26.24 2.66
CA LYS A 166 -31.49 -25.42 3.12
C LYS A 166 -31.32 -24.96 4.58
N THR A 167 -30.74 -25.81 5.44
CA THR A 167 -30.53 -25.45 6.85
C THR A 167 -29.42 -24.40 7.03
N HIS A 168 -28.37 -24.41 6.19
CA HIS A 168 -27.36 -23.37 6.19
C HIS A 168 -27.93 -22.01 5.77
N HIS A 169 -28.78 -21.96 4.75
CA HIS A 169 -29.46 -20.74 4.31
C HIS A 169 -30.27 -20.09 5.42
N VAL A 170 -31.03 -20.90 6.17
CA VAL A 170 -31.84 -20.42 7.30
C VAL A 170 -30.95 -19.84 8.40
N ALA A 171 -29.91 -20.57 8.82
CA ALA A 171 -28.96 -20.10 9.85
C ALA A 171 -28.27 -18.79 9.43
N ILE A 172 -27.82 -18.69 8.18
CA ILE A 172 -27.19 -17.48 7.61
C ILE A 172 -28.18 -16.31 7.59
N GLY A 173 -29.46 -16.56 7.26
CA GLY A 173 -30.50 -15.53 7.28
C GLY A 173 -30.70 -14.91 8.65
N TYR A 174 -30.76 -15.74 9.70
CA TYR A 174 -30.82 -15.24 11.08
C TYR A 174 -29.55 -14.51 11.49
N LEU A 175 -28.38 -15.02 11.13
CA LEU A 175 -27.10 -14.35 11.41
C LEU A 175 -27.00 -12.96 10.76
N LYS A 176 -27.47 -12.80 9.51
CA LYS A 176 -27.56 -11.48 8.85
C LYS A 176 -28.50 -10.54 9.60
N SER A 177 -29.65 -11.05 10.02
CA SER A 177 -30.63 -10.27 10.80
C SER A 177 -30.06 -9.82 12.16
N ILE A 178 -29.28 -10.67 12.83
CA ILE A 178 -28.54 -10.32 14.05
C ILE A 178 -27.54 -9.21 13.75
N GLU A 179 -26.72 -9.35 12.71
CA GLU A 179 -25.70 -8.36 12.38
C GLU A 179 -26.32 -7.00 12.00
N ASP A 180 -27.43 -6.97 11.26
CA ASP A 180 -28.18 -5.74 10.97
C ASP A 180 -28.68 -5.04 12.25
N LEU A 181 -29.15 -5.82 13.24
CA LEU A 181 -29.54 -5.28 14.55
C LEU A 181 -28.32 -4.78 15.34
N LEU A 182 -27.22 -5.53 15.38
CA LEU A 182 -26.00 -5.13 16.09
C LEU A 182 -25.39 -3.87 15.50
N ASP A 183 -25.37 -3.73 14.17
CA ASP A 183 -24.96 -2.51 13.47
C ASP A 183 -25.81 -1.30 13.90
N SER A 184 -27.14 -1.47 13.94
CA SER A 184 -28.07 -0.41 14.37
C SER A 184 -27.88 -0.01 15.84
N VAL A 185 -27.66 -0.98 16.73
CA VAL A 185 -27.42 -0.76 18.17
C VAL A 185 -26.07 -0.08 18.39
N THR A 186 -25.04 -0.48 17.66
CA THR A 186 -23.71 0.13 17.73
C THR A 186 -23.75 1.61 17.35
N ALA A 187 -24.60 1.99 16.38
CA ALA A 187 -24.77 3.38 15.97
C ALA A 187 -25.63 4.22 16.94
N THR A 188 -26.69 3.63 17.51
CA THR A 188 -27.69 4.36 18.31
C THR A 188 -27.40 4.36 19.81
N ARG A 189 -26.76 3.31 20.34
CA ARG A 189 -26.58 3.05 21.78
C ARG A 189 -25.18 2.47 22.08
N PRO A 190 -24.08 3.22 21.91
CA PRO A 190 -22.71 2.73 22.11
C PRO A 190 -22.44 2.20 23.53
N GLN A 191 -23.18 2.67 24.52
CA GLN A 191 -23.09 2.23 25.92
C GLN A 191 -23.50 0.75 26.14
N TRP A 192 -24.16 0.10 25.18
CA TRP A 192 -24.60 -1.30 25.28
C TRP A 192 -23.52 -2.32 24.87
N ALA A 193 -22.24 -1.96 24.98
CA ALA A 193 -21.10 -2.79 24.56
C ALA A 193 -21.08 -4.20 25.18
N ARG A 194 -21.54 -4.37 26.43
CA ARG A 194 -21.62 -5.69 27.08
C ARG A 194 -22.64 -6.61 26.42
N LEU A 195 -23.78 -6.07 25.98
CA LEU A 195 -24.79 -6.83 25.24
C LEU A 195 -24.23 -7.28 23.89
N LEU A 196 -23.59 -6.35 23.16
CA LEU A 196 -22.93 -6.64 21.88
C LEU A 196 -21.90 -7.76 22.03
N SER A 197 -21.02 -7.68 23.03
CA SER A 197 -20.01 -8.70 23.32
C SER A 197 -20.61 -10.07 23.68
N ALA A 198 -21.69 -10.10 24.46
CA ALA A 198 -22.35 -11.36 24.82
C ALA A 198 -23.01 -12.05 23.61
N VAL A 199 -23.68 -11.28 22.75
CA VAL A 199 -24.25 -11.79 21.50
C VAL A 199 -23.15 -12.24 20.55
N ASP A 200 -22.08 -11.45 20.43
CA ASP A 200 -20.93 -11.79 19.61
C ASP A 200 -20.34 -13.15 20.04
N HIS A 201 -20.10 -13.38 21.32
CA HIS A 201 -19.57 -14.67 21.80
C HIS A 201 -20.43 -15.88 21.41
N ARG A 202 -21.76 -15.77 21.49
CA ARG A 202 -22.65 -16.87 21.10
C ARG A 202 -22.65 -17.09 19.60
N VAL A 203 -22.66 -16.01 18.81
CA VAL A 203 -22.56 -16.10 17.35
C VAL A 203 -21.21 -16.72 16.93
N ASP A 204 -20.11 -16.38 17.59
CA ASP A 204 -18.79 -16.98 17.29
C ASP A 204 -18.80 -18.49 17.54
N ARG A 205 -19.47 -18.95 18.60
CA ARG A 205 -19.66 -20.37 18.88
C ARG A 205 -20.47 -21.07 17.78
N SER A 206 -21.54 -20.44 17.30
CA SER A 206 -22.34 -20.98 16.17
C SER A 206 -21.55 -21.01 14.86
N LEU A 207 -20.80 -19.96 14.55
CA LEU A 207 -19.93 -19.89 13.38
C LEU A 207 -18.79 -20.91 13.42
N ALA A 208 -18.23 -21.19 14.60
CA ALA A 208 -17.19 -22.20 14.79
C ALA A 208 -17.65 -23.62 14.42
N ILE A 209 -18.97 -23.88 14.43
CA ILE A 209 -19.56 -25.15 14.00
C ILE A 209 -20.00 -25.07 12.53
N LEU A 210 -20.73 -24.00 12.18
CA LEU A 210 -21.34 -23.81 10.87
C LEU A 210 -20.31 -23.72 9.74
N ARG A 211 -19.20 -22.99 9.95
CA ARG A 211 -18.19 -22.77 8.91
C ARG A 211 -17.47 -24.07 8.53
N PRO A 212 -16.86 -24.83 9.46
CA PRO A 212 -16.24 -26.11 9.10
C PRO A 212 -17.21 -27.07 8.43
N GLN A 213 -18.47 -27.11 8.89
CA GLN A 213 -19.48 -27.98 8.30
C GLN A 213 -19.82 -27.60 6.86
N ALA A 214 -20.02 -26.31 6.58
CA ALA A 214 -20.28 -25.83 5.23
C ALA A 214 -19.11 -26.12 4.27
N ILE A 215 -17.86 -26.00 4.75
CA ILE A 215 -16.67 -26.35 3.96
C ILE A 215 -16.63 -27.84 3.63
N VAL A 216 -16.90 -28.71 4.60
CA VAL A 216 -16.94 -30.17 4.38
C VAL A 216 -18.01 -30.54 3.34
N ASP A 217 -19.19 -29.92 3.43
CA ASP A 217 -20.30 -30.16 2.49
C ASP A 217 -19.91 -29.71 1.08
N HIS A 218 -19.30 -28.53 0.96
CA HIS A 218 -18.82 -28.01 -0.31
C HIS A 218 -17.74 -28.91 -0.93
N ARG A 219 -16.77 -29.38 -0.13
CA ARG A 219 -15.72 -30.32 -0.58
C ARG A 219 -16.30 -31.64 -1.06
N ALA A 220 -17.34 -32.15 -0.42
CA ALA A 220 -18.01 -33.37 -0.84
C ALA A 220 -18.68 -33.20 -2.22
N LEU A 221 -19.33 -32.04 -2.46
CA LEU A 221 -19.88 -31.69 -3.78
C LEU A 221 -18.79 -31.56 -4.83
N LEU A 222 -17.68 -30.86 -4.53
CA LEU A 222 -16.53 -30.76 -5.42
C LEU A 222 -15.96 -32.14 -5.78
N SER A 223 -15.84 -33.03 -4.79
CA SER A 223 -15.39 -34.41 -5.03
C SER A 223 -16.35 -35.17 -5.94
N SER A 224 -17.66 -34.96 -5.79
CA SER A 224 -18.68 -35.57 -6.65
C SER A 224 -18.62 -35.07 -8.11
N LEU A 225 -18.10 -33.87 -8.32
CA LEU A 225 -17.84 -33.29 -9.64
C LEU A 225 -16.55 -33.81 -10.28
N GLY A 226 -15.73 -34.58 -9.55
CA GLY A 226 -14.42 -35.03 -10.00
C GLY A 226 -13.33 -33.96 -9.82
N TRP A 227 -13.52 -33.02 -8.89
CA TRP A 227 -12.49 -32.07 -8.49
C TRP A 227 -11.59 -32.67 -7.38
N PRO A 228 -10.25 -32.49 -7.42
CA PRO A 228 -9.49 -31.82 -8.49
C PRO A 228 -9.35 -32.70 -9.74
N PRO A 229 -9.35 -32.09 -10.94
CA PRO A 229 -9.09 -32.81 -12.17
C PRO A 229 -7.65 -33.33 -12.22
N SER A 230 -7.45 -34.45 -12.90
CA SER A 230 -6.13 -35.06 -13.09
C SER A 230 -5.19 -34.10 -13.85
N LEU A 231 -4.15 -33.63 -13.17
CA LEU A 231 -3.08 -32.81 -13.77
C LEU A 231 -2.16 -33.62 -14.70
N ALA A 232 -2.22 -34.94 -14.59
CA ALA A 232 -1.56 -35.87 -15.50
C ALA A 232 -2.35 -35.95 -16.82
N GLY A 233 -1.97 -35.10 -17.76
CA GLY A 233 -2.30 -35.33 -19.16
C GLY A 233 -1.76 -36.70 -19.57
N THR A 234 -2.63 -37.54 -20.09
CA THR A 234 -2.33 -38.71 -20.92
C THR A 234 -1.00 -38.55 -21.64
N LYS A 235 -0.03 -39.42 -21.28
CA LYS A 235 1.28 -39.68 -21.90
C LYS A 235 1.75 -38.65 -22.94
N PHE A 236 2.87 -37.97 -22.64
CA PHE A 236 3.72 -37.30 -23.64
C PHE A 236 4.36 -38.32 -24.61
N SER A 237 3.57 -39.06 -25.38
CA SER A 237 4.07 -40.00 -26.38
C SER A 237 3.33 -39.85 -27.71
N SER A 238 4.15 -39.71 -28.74
CA SER A 238 3.91 -39.68 -30.19
C SER A 238 3.09 -38.52 -30.74
N ALA A 239 3.80 -37.71 -31.54
CA ALA A 239 3.27 -36.93 -32.64
C ALA A 239 2.18 -37.70 -33.41
N ASP A 240 1.21 -36.94 -33.92
CA ASP A 240 0.09 -37.34 -34.79
C ASP A 240 -1.29 -37.40 -34.11
N SER A 241 -1.73 -36.25 -33.60
CA SER A 241 -3.08 -35.69 -33.87
C SER A 241 -3.20 -34.31 -33.23
N GLY A 242 -3.60 -33.31 -34.01
CA GLY A 242 -3.62 -31.88 -33.65
C GLY A 242 -4.67 -31.46 -32.60
N LYS A 243 -5.00 -32.30 -31.62
CA LYS A 243 -5.80 -31.92 -30.46
C LYS A 243 -5.01 -32.28 -29.20
N GLN A 244 -4.38 -31.28 -28.59
CA GLN A 244 -3.77 -31.42 -27.28
C GLN A 244 -4.82 -31.98 -26.32
N ALA A 245 -4.44 -32.96 -25.48
CA ALA A 245 -5.33 -33.51 -24.46
C ALA A 245 -5.71 -32.38 -23.48
N GLU A 246 -6.88 -31.78 -23.72
CA GLU A 246 -7.42 -30.65 -22.98
C GLU A 246 -7.87 -31.14 -21.61
N ILE A 247 -7.39 -30.50 -20.53
CA ILE A 247 -7.88 -30.79 -19.18
C ILE A 247 -9.34 -30.34 -19.17
N VAL A 248 -10.27 -31.30 -19.20
CA VAL A 248 -11.70 -30.98 -19.17
C VAL A 248 -12.01 -30.38 -17.80
N ASN A 249 -12.34 -29.09 -17.79
CA ASN A 249 -12.69 -28.38 -16.58
C ASN A 249 -14.05 -28.88 -16.05
N PRO A 250 -14.09 -29.54 -14.88
CA PRO A 250 -15.32 -30.14 -14.36
C PRO A 250 -16.42 -29.13 -14.00
N LEU A 251 -16.09 -27.85 -13.89
CA LEU A 251 -17.09 -26.81 -13.59
C LEU A 251 -18.02 -26.57 -14.79
N PHE A 252 -17.54 -26.74 -16.02
CA PHE A 252 -18.38 -26.59 -17.22
C PHE A 252 -19.29 -27.80 -17.47
N SER A 253 -19.00 -28.96 -16.90
CA SER A 253 -19.84 -30.16 -17.05
C SER A 253 -21.04 -30.18 -16.09
N MET A 254 -21.16 -29.19 -15.20
CA MET A 254 -22.27 -29.06 -14.24
C MET A 254 -23.61 -28.81 -14.95
N THR A 255 -24.56 -29.75 -14.82
CA THR A 255 -25.91 -29.64 -15.41
C THR A 255 -27.02 -29.92 -14.38
N GLY A 256 -28.18 -29.30 -14.58
CA GLY A 256 -29.41 -29.54 -13.80
C GLY A 256 -29.27 -29.32 -12.29
N ASP A 257 -29.79 -30.26 -11.50
CA ASP A 257 -29.86 -30.18 -10.03
C ASP A 257 -28.48 -30.08 -9.36
N LEU A 258 -27.44 -30.70 -9.95
CA LEU A 258 -26.09 -30.66 -9.40
C LEU A 258 -25.50 -29.24 -9.44
N LYS A 259 -25.76 -28.51 -10.54
CA LYS A 259 -25.37 -27.09 -10.67
C LYS A 259 -26.09 -26.23 -9.62
N ALA A 260 -27.37 -26.51 -9.37
CA ALA A 260 -28.15 -25.79 -8.36
C ALA A 260 -27.58 -26.01 -6.95
N LYS A 261 -27.35 -27.27 -6.56
CA LYS A 261 -26.73 -27.63 -5.26
C LYS A 261 -25.35 -27.03 -5.08
N TYR A 262 -24.49 -27.13 -6.10
CA TYR A 262 -23.17 -26.50 -6.08
C TYR A 262 -23.27 -24.98 -5.90
N SER A 263 -24.12 -24.31 -6.67
CA SER A 263 -24.31 -22.85 -6.59
C SER A 263 -24.86 -22.44 -5.21
N GLU A 264 -25.76 -23.22 -4.64
CA GLU A 264 -26.32 -23.01 -3.30
C GLU A 264 -25.25 -23.14 -2.21
N SER A 265 -24.44 -24.19 -2.28
CA SER A 265 -23.28 -24.40 -1.40
C SER A 265 -22.23 -23.28 -1.53
N PHE A 266 -21.90 -22.90 -2.77
CA PHE A 266 -20.97 -21.80 -3.08
C PHE A 266 -21.46 -20.48 -2.47
N LEU A 267 -22.72 -20.12 -2.73
CA LEU A 267 -23.34 -18.90 -2.19
C LEU A 267 -23.39 -18.92 -0.66
N SER A 268 -23.61 -20.08 -0.04
CA SER A 268 -23.60 -20.21 1.42
C SER A 268 -22.25 -19.81 2.01
N LEU A 269 -21.15 -20.31 1.44
CA LEU A 269 -19.80 -19.98 1.87
C LEU A 269 -19.47 -18.50 1.62
N CYS A 270 -19.82 -17.96 0.46
CA CYS A 270 -19.63 -16.54 0.16
C CYS A 270 -20.41 -15.64 1.14
N ASN A 271 -21.66 -15.98 1.43
CA ASN A 271 -22.48 -15.25 2.38
C ASN A 271 -21.92 -15.31 3.82
N LEU A 272 -21.36 -16.45 4.23
CA LEU A 272 -20.68 -16.58 5.52
C LEU A 272 -19.41 -15.72 5.57
N GLN A 273 -18.65 -15.65 4.48
CA GLN A 273 -17.46 -14.80 4.39
C GLN A 273 -17.81 -13.32 4.44
N GLU A 274 -18.84 -12.89 3.70
CA GLU A 274 -19.31 -11.50 3.73
C GLU A 274 -19.82 -11.10 5.12
N LEU A 275 -20.57 -11.99 5.78
CA LEU A 275 -20.99 -11.80 7.17
C LEU A 275 -19.78 -11.61 8.11
N GLN A 276 -18.76 -12.46 7.98
CA GLN A 276 -17.55 -12.35 8.80
C GLN A 276 -16.77 -11.07 8.53
N LYS A 277 -16.73 -10.60 7.27
CA LYS A 277 -16.12 -9.32 6.88
C LYS A 277 -16.86 -8.14 7.50
N ARG A 278 -18.19 -8.06 7.36
CA ARG A 278 -19.04 -7.03 7.98
C ARG A 278 -18.84 -6.96 9.48
N ARG A 279 -18.89 -8.11 10.14
CA ARG A 279 -18.71 -8.23 11.58
C ARG A 279 -17.35 -7.74 12.06
N LYS A 280 -16.27 -8.15 11.40
CA LYS A 280 -14.92 -7.64 11.72
C LYS A 280 -14.83 -6.14 11.54
N ALA A 281 -15.42 -5.59 10.48
CA ALA A 281 -15.46 -4.14 10.25
C ALA A 281 -16.22 -3.40 11.36
N ARG A 282 -17.36 -3.93 11.83
CA ARG A 282 -18.08 -3.39 13.01
C ARG A 282 -17.23 -3.46 14.27
N GLN A 283 -16.63 -4.62 14.57
CA GLN A 283 -15.86 -4.84 15.79
C GLN A 283 -14.58 -3.99 15.86
N LEU A 284 -13.98 -3.69 14.71
CA LEU A 284 -12.74 -2.90 14.61
C LEU A 284 -13.00 -1.42 14.34
N LYS A 285 -14.26 -0.97 14.33
CA LYS A 285 -14.63 0.43 14.09
C LYS A 285 -13.93 1.33 15.12
N GLY A 286 -13.10 2.26 14.64
CA GLY A 286 -12.29 3.17 15.46
C GLY A 286 -10.82 2.75 15.62
N HIS A 287 -10.43 1.55 15.19
CA HIS A 287 -9.04 1.15 15.01
C HIS A 287 -8.67 1.32 13.54
N ASN A 288 -7.50 1.90 13.26
CA ASN A 288 -7.04 2.13 11.90
C ASN A 288 -6.52 0.80 11.30
N VAL A 289 -7.46 -0.08 10.96
CA VAL A 289 -7.18 -1.36 10.32
C VAL A 289 -7.33 -1.12 8.82
N GLY A 290 -6.21 -0.88 8.14
CA GLY A 290 -6.17 -0.75 6.68
C GLY A 290 -6.58 -2.06 5.97
N ASN A 291 -6.03 -2.30 4.77
CA ASN A 291 -6.29 -3.50 3.94
C ASN A 291 -6.08 -4.88 4.61
N GLN A 292 -5.64 -4.94 5.88
CA GLN A 292 -5.51 -6.15 6.71
C GLN A 292 -6.80 -6.97 6.90
N LEU A 293 -7.95 -6.48 6.43
CA LEU A 293 -9.23 -7.19 6.47
C LEU A 293 -9.45 -8.14 5.28
N ARG A 294 -8.70 -8.02 4.18
CA ARG A 294 -8.95 -8.81 2.97
C ARG A 294 -8.34 -10.21 3.11
N GLN A 295 -9.18 -11.17 3.48
CA GLN A 295 -8.83 -12.60 3.47
C GLN A 295 -9.04 -13.20 2.08
N PRO A 296 -8.33 -14.27 1.69
CA PRO A 296 -8.61 -14.97 0.44
C PRO A 296 -10.06 -15.46 0.38
N LEU A 297 -10.63 -15.57 -0.82
CA LEU A 297 -11.96 -16.16 -0.99
C LEU A 297 -11.94 -17.63 -0.56
N TRP A 298 -12.69 -17.99 0.48
CA TRP A 298 -12.70 -19.35 1.00
C TRP A 298 -13.07 -20.36 -0.07
N VAL A 299 -14.04 -20.02 -0.91
CA VAL A 299 -14.52 -20.94 -1.95
C VAL A 299 -13.45 -21.18 -3.02
N ILE A 300 -12.62 -20.18 -3.31
CA ILE A 300 -11.48 -20.33 -4.22
C ILE A 300 -10.35 -21.10 -3.54
N GLU A 301 -10.08 -20.87 -2.25
CA GLU A 301 -9.13 -21.70 -1.49
C GLU A 301 -9.50 -23.19 -1.54
N GLU A 302 -10.80 -23.51 -1.43
CA GLU A 302 -11.29 -24.89 -1.52
C GLU A 302 -11.10 -25.53 -2.91
N LEU A 303 -11.05 -24.72 -3.96
CA LEU A 303 -10.71 -25.18 -5.31
C LEU A 303 -9.19 -25.32 -5.51
N VAL A 304 -8.43 -24.35 -5.01
CA VAL A 304 -6.97 -24.27 -5.17
C VAL A 304 -6.25 -25.35 -4.36
N ASN A 305 -6.59 -25.55 -3.09
CA ASN A 305 -5.84 -26.42 -2.18
C ASN A 305 -5.65 -27.87 -2.70
N PRO A 306 -6.69 -28.55 -3.22
CA PRO A 306 -6.54 -29.90 -3.77
C PRO A 306 -5.63 -29.93 -5.02
N ILE A 307 -5.74 -28.93 -5.89
CA ILE A 307 -4.90 -28.80 -7.09
C ILE A 307 -3.45 -28.52 -6.71
N SER A 308 -3.22 -27.60 -5.78
CA SER A 308 -1.88 -27.29 -5.28
C SER A 308 -1.22 -28.51 -4.65
N THR A 309 -1.98 -29.32 -3.91
CA THR A 309 -1.48 -30.58 -3.34
C THR A 309 -1.12 -31.59 -4.44
N ALA A 310 -1.95 -31.73 -5.46
CA ALA A 310 -1.65 -32.59 -6.61
C ALA A 310 -0.43 -32.09 -7.41
N ALA A 311 -0.32 -30.77 -7.61
CA ALA A 311 0.80 -30.14 -8.32
C ALA A 311 2.12 -30.28 -7.56
N GLN A 312 2.11 -30.19 -6.23
CA GLN A 312 3.30 -30.37 -5.39
C GLN A 312 3.97 -31.73 -5.62
N LEU A 313 3.20 -32.81 -5.85
CA LEU A 313 3.76 -34.14 -6.18
C LEU A 313 4.58 -34.13 -7.49
N HIS A 314 4.23 -33.25 -8.43
CA HIS A 314 5.01 -33.04 -9.65
C HIS A 314 6.19 -32.10 -9.41
N PHE A 315 5.99 -31.03 -8.64
CA PHE A 315 7.03 -30.06 -8.32
C PHE A 315 8.23 -30.73 -7.65
N SER A 316 8.01 -31.60 -6.66
CA SER A 316 9.09 -32.33 -6.00
C SER A 316 9.95 -33.19 -6.96
N LYS A 317 9.38 -33.66 -8.09
CA LYS A 317 10.13 -34.42 -9.12
C LYS A 317 10.95 -33.54 -10.04
N TRP A 318 10.65 -32.24 -10.10
CA TRP A 318 11.28 -31.26 -10.99
C TRP A 318 12.09 -30.22 -10.23
N ALA A 319 12.57 -30.55 -9.03
CA ALA A 319 13.38 -29.64 -8.23
C ALA A 319 14.63 -29.12 -8.98
N GLU A 320 15.22 -29.94 -9.86
CA GLU A 320 16.36 -29.58 -10.70
C GLU A 320 15.97 -28.82 -11.98
N LYS A 321 14.67 -28.78 -12.32
CA LYS A 321 14.13 -28.22 -13.57
C LYS A 321 12.95 -27.30 -13.28
N PRO A 322 13.18 -26.13 -12.64
CA PRO A 322 12.13 -25.22 -12.23
C PRO A 322 11.27 -24.72 -13.39
N GLU A 323 11.78 -24.73 -14.64
CA GLU A 323 11.03 -24.37 -15.84
C GLU A 323 9.73 -25.18 -16.00
N PHE A 324 9.73 -26.47 -15.63
CA PHE A 324 8.54 -27.32 -15.68
C PHE A 324 7.56 -26.99 -14.56
N VAL A 325 8.05 -26.58 -13.39
CA VAL A 325 7.25 -26.12 -12.26
C VAL A 325 6.47 -24.85 -12.66
N PHE A 326 7.16 -23.84 -13.19
CA PHE A 326 6.52 -22.62 -13.66
C PHE A 326 5.57 -22.87 -14.84
N ALA A 327 5.94 -23.75 -15.77
CA ALA A 327 5.08 -24.09 -16.90
C ALA A 327 3.78 -24.78 -16.45
N LEU A 328 3.84 -25.70 -15.48
CA LEU A 328 2.66 -26.37 -14.94
C LEU A 328 1.78 -25.37 -14.16
N ALA A 329 2.37 -24.53 -13.30
CA ALA A 329 1.61 -23.51 -12.57
C ALA A 329 0.89 -22.56 -13.53
N TYR A 330 1.56 -22.08 -14.58
CA TYR A 330 0.96 -21.19 -15.57
C TYR A 330 -0.13 -21.89 -16.37
N LYS A 331 0.08 -23.17 -16.73
CA LYS A 331 -0.92 -23.99 -17.40
C LYS A 331 -2.18 -24.13 -16.55
N ILE A 332 -2.04 -24.42 -15.25
CA ILE A 332 -3.18 -24.52 -14.32
C ILE A 332 -3.93 -23.18 -14.24
N ILE A 333 -3.22 -22.06 -14.15
CA ILE A 333 -3.87 -20.74 -14.15
C ILE A 333 -4.68 -20.56 -15.42
N ARG A 334 -4.04 -20.71 -16.58
CA ARG A 334 -4.64 -20.48 -17.90
C ARG A 334 -5.82 -21.41 -18.18
N ASP A 335 -5.71 -22.70 -17.89
CA ASP A 335 -6.71 -23.70 -18.28
C ASP A 335 -8.02 -23.56 -17.47
N PHE A 336 -8.00 -22.89 -16.31
CA PHE A 336 -9.17 -22.74 -15.44
C PHE A 336 -9.68 -21.30 -15.31
N VAL A 337 -8.91 -20.29 -15.73
CA VAL A 337 -9.27 -18.88 -15.52
C VAL A 337 -10.63 -18.50 -16.11
N ASP A 338 -10.99 -19.04 -17.28
CA ASP A 338 -12.26 -18.72 -17.94
C ASP A 338 -13.46 -19.22 -17.13
N SER A 339 -13.34 -20.37 -16.45
CA SER A 339 -14.40 -20.84 -15.54
C SER A 339 -14.55 -19.97 -14.29
N MET A 340 -13.46 -19.35 -13.83
CA MET A 340 -13.51 -18.44 -12.69
C MET A 340 -14.35 -17.22 -13.04
N ASP A 341 -14.22 -16.72 -14.27
CA ASP A 341 -14.96 -15.56 -14.75
C ASP A 341 -16.40 -15.90 -15.17
N GLU A 342 -16.59 -16.95 -15.96
CA GLU A 342 -17.90 -17.26 -16.54
C GLU A 342 -18.86 -17.92 -15.55
N ILE A 343 -18.34 -18.73 -14.62
CA ILE A 343 -19.16 -19.55 -13.71
C ILE A 343 -19.16 -18.97 -12.30
N LEU A 344 -17.98 -18.64 -11.76
CA LEU A 344 -17.85 -18.33 -10.34
C LEU A 344 -18.03 -16.84 -10.02
N GLN A 345 -17.53 -15.93 -10.87
CA GLN A 345 -17.68 -14.48 -10.65
C GLN A 345 -19.14 -14.06 -10.47
N PRO A 346 -20.12 -14.52 -11.30
CA PRO A 346 -21.53 -14.16 -11.09
C PRO A 346 -22.10 -14.61 -9.74
N LEU A 347 -21.58 -15.71 -9.17
CA LEU A 347 -22.00 -16.18 -7.85
C LEU A 347 -21.40 -15.33 -6.72
N VAL A 348 -20.16 -14.88 -6.87
CA VAL A 348 -19.51 -13.94 -5.94
C VAL A 348 -20.22 -12.59 -5.96
N ASP A 349 -20.55 -12.09 -7.15
CA ASP A 349 -21.30 -10.84 -7.33
C ASP A 349 -22.69 -10.95 -6.69
N LYS A 350 -23.39 -12.08 -6.86
CA LYS A 350 -24.67 -12.35 -6.22
C LYS A 350 -24.59 -12.39 -4.69
N ALA A 351 -23.42 -12.72 -4.12
CA ALA A 351 -23.18 -12.70 -2.68
C ALA A 351 -22.76 -11.32 -2.13
N ASN A 352 -22.65 -10.28 -2.98
CA ASN A 352 -22.23 -8.92 -2.63
C ASN A 352 -20.82 -8.81 -2.01
N LEU A 353 -19.90 -9.71 -2.39
CA LEU A 353 -18.49 -9.64 -1.98
C LEU A 353 -17.73 -8.58 -2.82
N ILE A 354 -18.04 -7.30 -2.58
CA ILE A 354 -17.45 -6.18 -3.33
C ILE A 354 -15.93 -6.14 -3.13
N GLY A 355 -15.20 -5.96 -4.22
CA GLY A 355 -13.73 -5.87 -4.26
C GLY A 355 -13.02 -7.21 -4.45
N TYR A 356 -13.76 -8.31 -4.64
CA TYR A 356 -13.20 -9.61 -4.96
C TYR A 356 -13.37 -9.94 -6.45
N SER A 357 -12.27 -10.35 -7.09
CA SER A 357 -12.27 -10.95 -8.43
C SER A 357 -11.89 -12.43 -8.32
N CYS A 358 -12.73 -13.32 -8.84
CA CYS A 358 -12.44 -14.75 -8.90
C CYS A 358 -11.15 -15.04 -9.66
N ARG A 359 -10.89 -14.31 -10.75
CA ARG A 359 -9.63 -14.39 -11.52
C ARG A 359 -8.42 -14.02 -10.66
N GLU A 360 -8.44 -12.88 -9.97
CA GLU A 360 -7.33 -12.46 -9.11
C GLU A 360 -7.10 -13.44 -7.96
N GLU A 361 -8.16 -13.88 -7.30
CA GLU A 361 -8.09 -14.78 -6.15
C GLU A 361 -7.61 -16.19 -6.58
N TRP A 362 -8.01 -16.65 -7.77
CA TRP A 362 -7.53 -17.89 -8.38
C TRP A 362 -6.03 -17.82 -8.67
N ILE A 363 -5.61 -16.76 -9.36
CA ILE A 363 -4.20 -16.51 -9.67
C ILE A 363 -3.39 -16.42 -8.38
N SER A 364 -3.86 -15.64 -7.41
CA SER A 364 -3.20 -15.46 -6.11
C SER A 364 -3.04 -16.78 -5.36
N GLY A 365 -4.06 -17.65 -5.37
CA GLY A 365 -3.98 -18.96 -4.73
C GLY A 365 -2.91 -19.87 -5.34
N ILE A 366 -2.81 -19.91 -6.68
CA ILE A 366 -1.80 -20.71 -7.38
C ILE A 366 -0.40 -20.10 -7.20
N VAL A 367 -0.27 -18.77 -7.30
CA VAL A 367 0.97 -18.02 -7.05
C VAL A 367 1.47 -18.27 -5.63
N PHE A 368 0.57 -18.25 -4.64
CA PHE A 368 0.91 -18.53 -3.24
C PHE A 368 1.45 -19.96 -3.06
N ALA A 369 0.81 -20.95 -3.67
CA ALA A 369 1.28 -22.34 -3.62
C ALA A 369 2.65 -22.53 -4.27
N LEU A 370 2.88 -21.87 -5.42
CA LEU A 370 4.17 -21.86 -6.11
C LEU A 370 5.25 -21.15 -5.26
N SER A 371 4.95 -19.97 -4.74
CA SER A 371 5.86 -19.18 -3.89
C SER A 371 6.25 -19.96 -2.63
N THR A 372 5.29 -20.64 -2.01
CA THR A 372 5.51 -21.52 -0.86
C THR A 372 6.46 -22.67 -1.20
N TYR A 373 6.30 -23.28 -2.38
CA TYR A 373 7.20 -24.35 -2.84
C TYR A 373 8.61 -23.82 -3.10
N LEU A 374 8.75 -22.68 -3.80
CA LEU A 374 10.05 -22.06 -4.07
C LEU A 374 10.79 -21.73 -2.77
N ALA A 375 10.10 -21.11 -1.81
CA ALA A 375 10.65 -20.73 -0.53
C ALA A 375 11.08 -21.92 0.34
N LYS A 376 10.38 -23.06 0.24
CA LYS A 376 10.68 -24.25 1.05
C LYS A 376 11.72 -25.18 0.42
N GLU A 377 11.71 -25.32 -0.91
CA GLU A 377 12.43 -26.41 -1.58
C GLU A 377 13.52 -25.95 -2.55
N ILE A 378 13.37 -24.78 -3.18
CA ILE A 378 14.27 -24.32 -4.25
C ILE A 378 15.29 -23.32 -3.71
N PHE A 379 14.83 -22.22 -3.11
CA PHE A 379 15.72 -21.17 -2.59
C PHE A 379 16.71 -21.68 -1.54
N PRO A 380 16.32 -22.52 -0.56
CA PRO A 380 17.28 -23.08 0.39
C PRO A 380 18.44 -23.83 -0.28
N LYS A 381 18.15 -24.66 -1.30
CA LYS A 381 19.18 -25.39 -2.05
C LYS A 381 20.10 -24.46 -2.84
N GLN A 382 19.55 -23.40 -3.43
CA GLN A 382 20.35 -22.39 -4.13
C GLN A 382 21.27 -21.64 -3.16
N ILE A 383 20.80 -21.36 -1.94
CA ILE A 383 21.60 -20.70 -0.91
C ILE A 383 22.72 -21.61 -0.41
N GLU A 384 22.43 -22.89 -0.16
CA GLU A 384 23.45 -23.90 0.19
C GLU A 384 24.54 -23.96 -0.89
N LEU A 385 24.15 -24.04 -2.17
CA LEU A 385 25.08 -24.02 -3.29
C LEU A 385 25.92 -22.72 -3.33
N LEU A 386 25.30 -21.56 -3.09
CA LEU A 386 26.04 -20.29 -3.04
C LEU A 386 27.03 -20.24 -1.85
N GLN A 387 26.65 -20.76 -0.69
CA GLN A 387 27.49 -20.74 0.53
C GLN A 387 28.66 -21.72 0.47
N GLU A 388 28.43 -22.96 0.00
CA GLU A 388 29.48 -23.97 -0.15
C GLU A 388 30.61 -23.47 -1.07
N THR A 389 30.25 -22.69 -2.09
CA THR A 389 31.19 -22.32 -3.15
C THR A 389 32.09 -21.13 -2.82
N ILE A 390 31.77 -20.35 -1.77
CA ILE A 390 32.62 -19.24 -1.28
C ILE A 390 34.01 -19.74 -0.82
N SER A 391 34.18 -21.04 -0.60
CA SER A 391 35.35 -21.61 0.07
C SER A 391 36.40 -22.29 -0.81
N SER A 392 36.20 -22.54 -2.12
CA SER A 392 37.31 -23.14 -2.93
C SER A 392 37.28 -23.11 -4.47
N ASP A 393 36.28 -22.58 -5.19
CA ASP A 393 36.29 -22.68 -6.66
C ASP A 393 35.54 -21.55 -7.42
N SER A 394 36.25 -20.83 -8.30
CA SER A 394 35.71 -19.64 -9.01
C SER A 394 34.69 -20.00 -10.10
N GLU A 395 34.84 -21.14 -10.76
CA GLU A 395 33.94 -21.61 -11.82
C GLU A 395 32.60 -22.07 -11.25
N ARG A 396 32.63 -22.85 -10.17
CA ARG A 396 31.41 -23.30 -9.49
C ARG A 396 30.62 -22.11 -8.92
N THR A 397 31.31 -21.09 -8.41
CA THR A 397 30.65 -19.89 -7.84
C THR A 397 29.89 -19.16 -8.95
N SER A 398 30.51 -19.07 -10.13
CA SER A 398 29.90 -18.47 -11.31
C SER A 398 28.67 -19.26 -11.78
N GLN A 399 28.74 -20.60 -11.77
CA GLN A 399 27.60 -21.46 -12.12
C GLN A 399 26.42 -21.31 -11.15
N ALA A 400 26.68 -21.23 -9.84
CA ALA A 400 25.63 -21.01 -8.83
C ALA A 400 24.94 -19.64 -9.00
N ARG A 401 25.71 -18.59 -9.30
CA ARG A 401 25.16 -17.25 -9.62
C ARG A 401 24.29 -17.26 -10.86
N VAL A 402 24.72 -17.93 -11.94
CA VAL A 402 23.93 -18.06 -13.17
C VAL A 402 22.64 -18.85 -12.93
N SER A 403 22.68 -19.92 -12.13
CA SER A 403 21.50 -20.68 -11.71
C SER A 403 20.49 -19.79 -10.97
N TRP A 404 20.96 -18.97 -10.02
CA TRP A 404 20.12 -18.01 -9.30
C TRP A 404 19.44 -17.02 -10.25
N LEU A 405 20.22 -16.38 -11.14
CA LEU A 405 19.69 -15.39 -12.10
C LEU A 405 18.67 -16.02 -13.06
N SER A 406 18.94 -17.23 -13.54
CA SER A 406 18.01 -17.99 -14.39
C SER A 406 16.68 -18.27 -13.68
N LEU A 407 16.72 -18.61 -12.37
CA LEU A 407 15.52 -18.80 -11.58
C LEU A 407 14.72 -17.50 -11.44
N VAL A 408 15.39 -16.37 -11.17
CA VAL A 408 14.73 -15.05 -11.09
C VAL A 408 14.12 -14.65 -12.44
N ASP A 409 14.80 -14.93 -13.55
CA ASP A 409 14.28 -14.68 -14.90
C ASP A 409 13.01 -15.50 -15.18
N LEU A 410 12.97 -16.76 -14.73
CA LEU A 410 11.75 -17.59 -14.79
C LEU A 410 10.61 -16.97 -13.97
N MET A 411 10.89 -16.45 -12.78
CA MET A 411 9.90 -15.77 -11.93
C MET A 411 9.36 -14.50 -12.61
N ILE A 412 10.24 -13.63 -13.13
CA ILE A 412 9.85 -12.39 -13.83
C ILE A 412 9.00 -12.73 -15.08
N SER A 413 9.42 -13.72 -15.87
CA SER A 413 8.70 -14.17 -17.05
C SER A 413 7.33 -14.77 -16.73
N PHE A 414 7.25 -15.52 -15.62
CA PHE A 414 5.98 -16.06 -15.13
C PHE A 414 5.02 -14.94 -14.69
N ASP A 415 5.50 -13.98 -13.90
CA ASP A 415 4.70 -12.86 -13.42
C ASP A 415 4.21 -12.01 -14.58
N LYS A 416 5.06 -11.72 -15.56
CA LYS A 416 4.67 -10.98 -16.77
C LYS A 416 3.54 -11.67 -17.53
N ARG A 417 3.65 -12.98 -17.77
CA ARG A 417 2.59 -13.75 -18.44
C ARG A 417 1.29 -13.77 -17.65
N THR A 418 1.38 -13.83 -16.33
CA THR A 418 0.21 -13.79 -15.43
C THR A 418 -0.46 -12.40 -15.45
N GLN A 419 0.33 -11.32 -15.49
CA GLN A 419 -0.18 -9.95 -15.61
C GLN A 419 -0.84 -9.68 -16.96
N ASP A 420 -0.29 -10.21 -18.05
CA ASP A 420 -0.90 -10.14 -19.38
C ASP A 420 -2.29 -10.82 -19.36
N LEU A 421 -2.42 -11.96 -18.66
CA LEU A 421 -3.68 -12.66 -18.50
C LEU A 421 -4.72 -11.83 -17.70
N ILE A 422 -4.30 -11.07 -16.70
CA ILE A 422 -5.19 -10.17 -15.93
C ILE A 422 -5.59 -8.96 -16.78
N SER A 423 -4.65 -8.39 -17.52
CA SER A 423 -4.87 -7.17 -18.30
C SER A 423 -5.76 -7.41 -19.53
N SER A 424 -5.81 -8.64 -20.05
CA SER A 424 -6.56 -9.00 -21.26
C SER A 424 -8.09 -8.86 -21.15
N THR A 425 -8.65 -8.78 -19.93
CA THR A 425 -10.10 -8.61 -19.70
C THR A 425 -10.56 -7.15 -19.62
N GLY A 426 -9.67 -6.18 -19.87
CA GLY A 426 -10.02 -4.75 -19.87
C GLY A 426 -10.22 -4.14 -18.48
N PHE A 427 -10.02 -4.93 -17.41
CA PHE A 427 -9.82 -4.41 -16.08
C PHE A 427 -8.42 -3.80 -15.99
N LEU A 428 -8.35 -2.47 -16.09
CA LEU A 428 -7.20 -1.75 -15.56
C LEU A 428 -7.11 -2.09 -14.08
N LEU A 429 -5.94 -2.54 -13.60
CA LEU A 429 -5.58 -2.55 -12.19
C LEU A 429 -5.71 -1.10 -11.69
N ALA A 430 -6.93 -0.73 -11.33
CA ALA A 430 -7.26 0.57 -10.79
C ALA A 430 -6.64 0.59 -9.40
N VAL A 431 -5.52 1.30 -9.31
CA VAL A 431 -4.62 1.41 -8.18
C VAL A 431 -3.67 0.21 -8.07
N LYS A 432 -2.38 0.47 -8.38
CA LYS A 432 -1.26 -0.34 -7.89
C LYS A 432 -1.19 -0.18 -6.37
N ASP A 433 -2.14 -0.78 -5.66
CA ASP A 433 -1.96 -1.03 -4.23
C ASP A 433 -0.91 -2.13 -4.12
N ASP A 434 0.22 -1.81 -3.50
CA ASP A 434 1.35 -2.73 -3.29
C ASP A 434 0.87 -4.10 -2.75
N ASP A 435 -0.16 -4.08 -1.89
CA ASP A 435 -0.78 -5.27 -1.33
C ASP A 435 -1.42 -6.20 -2.38
N ASN A 436 -2.15 -5.66 -3.36
CA ASN A 436 -2.81 -6.48 -4.37
C ASN A 436 -1.78 -7.10 -5.32
N TRP A 437 -0.73 -6.35 -5.61
CA TRP A 437 0.35 -6.78 -6.49
C TRP A 437 1.25 -7.85 -5.86
N GLN A 438 1.54 -7.74 -4.57
CA GLN A 438 2.24 -8.78 -3.82
C GLN A 438 1.51 -10.13 -3.87
N ARG A 439 0.17 -10.13 -3.83
CA ARG A 439 -0.64 -11.36 -3.82
C ARG A 439 -0.61 -12.16 -5.12
N ILE A 440 -0.30 -11.51 -6.24
CA ILE A 440 -0.31 -12.13 -7.58
C ILE A 440 1.09 -12.27 -8.20
N SER A 441 2.13 -11.84 -7.48
CA SER A 441 3.52 -11.91 -7.91
C SER A 441 4.28 -12.99 -7.16
N VAL A 442 4.99 -13.86 -7.86
CA VAL A 442 5.88 -14.88 -7.26
C VAL A 442 7.12 -14.22 -6.64
N LEU A 443 7.48 -13.00 -7.06
CA LEU A 443 8.55 -12.20 -6.45
C LEU A 443 8.19 -11.73 -5.03
N SER A 444 6.96 -11.95 -4.56
CA SER A 444 6.57 -11.75 -3.15
C SER A 444 7.38 -12.61 -2.18
N VAL A 445 8.01 -13.70 -2.64
CA VAL A 445 8.96 -14.48 -1.83
C VAL A 445 10.08 -13.60 -1.26
N PHE A 446 10.54 -12.59 -2.02
CA PHE A 446 11.53 -11.62 -1.55
C PHE A 446 10.97 -10.61 -0.54
N CYS A 447 9.65 -10.44 -0.50
CA CYS A 447 8.98 -9.62 0.52
C CYS A 447 8.98 -10.32 1.88
N ASP A 448 8.79 -11.63 1.89
CA ASP A 448 8.86 -12.45 3.11
C ASP A 448 10.32 -12.64 3.59
N ARG A 449 11.28 -12.65 2.66
CA ARG A 449 12.71 -12.89 2.90
C ARG A 449 13.58 -11.81 2.25
N PRO A 450 13.73 -10.63 2.89
CA PRO A 450 14.55 -9.53 2.36
C PRO A 450 16.05 -9.88 2.30
N ASP A 451 16.50 -10.86 3.09
CA ASP A 451 17.85 -11.41 3.02
C ASP A 451 18.16 -12.03 1.65
N TRP A 452 17.17 -12.67 1.02
CA TRP A 452 17.34 -13.25 -0.33
C TRP A 452 17.36 -12.18 -1.41
N LEU A 453 16.66 -11.06 -1.19
CA LEU A 453 16.72 -9.91 -2.08
C LEU A 453 18.11 -9.28 -2.10
N GLU A 454 18.75 -9.18 -0.93
CA GLU A 454 20.10 -8.67 -0.79
C GLU A 454 21.11 -9.55 -1.54
N ILE A 455 20.99 -10.88 -1.44
CA ILE A 455 21.81 -11.82 -2.21
C ILE A 455 21.64 -11.60 -3.73
N TRP A 456 20.41 -11.43 -4.21
CA TRP A 456 20.17 -11.14 -5.62
C TRP A 456 20.81 -9.82 -6.05
N ALA A 457 20.62 -8.74 -5.26
CA ALA A 457 21.21 -7.43 -5.54
C ALA A 457 22.74 -7.48 -5.62
N GLU A 458 23.36 -8.26 -4.73
CA GLU A 458 24.79 -8.48 -4.67
C GLU A 458 25.32 -9.25 -5.89
N ILE A 459 24.60 -10.29 -6.35
CA ILE A 459 24.96 -11.04 -7.57
C ILE A 459 24.91 -10.14 -8.81
N GLU A 460 23.84 -9.37 -8.99
CA GLU A 460 23.66 -8.44 -10.12
C GLU A 460 24.71 -7.33 -10.10
N ARG A 461 24.97 -6.77 -8.91
CA ARG A 461 26.03 -5.79 -8.70
C ARG A 461 27.39 -6.35 -9.13
N GLN A 462 27.72 -7.55 -8.70
CA GLN A 462 29.03 -8.14 -8.97
C GLN A 462 29.24 -8.38 -10.47
N ASP A 463 28.23 -8.90 -11.17
CA ASP A 463 28.28 -9.10 -12.63
C ASP A 463 28.49 -7.78 -13.39
N ILE A 464 27.81 -6.70 -12.97
CA ILE A 464 27.99 -5.37 -13.59
C ILE A 464 29.35 -4.77 -13.25
N ILE A 465 29.81 -4.87 -11.99
CA ILE A 465 31.13 -4.37 -11.59
C ILE A 465 32.24 -5.10 -12.34
N ASP A 466 32.16 -6.42 -12.51
CA ASP A 466 33.19 -7.17 -13.22
C ASP A 466 33.28 -6.77 -14.69
N LYS A 467 32.12 -6.52 -15.34
CA LYS A 467 32.07 -5.94 -16.70
C LYS A 467 32.63 -4.52 -16.73
N LEU A 468 32.25 -3.67 -15.78
CA LEU A 468 32.70 -2.27 -15.72
C LEU A 468 34.18 -2.13 -15.42
N LYS A 469 34.76 -2.94 -14.52
CA LYS A 469 36.19 -2.91 -14.21
C LYS A 469 37.05 -3.06 -15.45
N SER A 470 36.74 -4.06 -16.29
CA SER A 470 37.43 -4.26 -17.56
C SER A 470 37.30 -3.04 -18.49
N ALA A 471 36.15 -2.37 -18.47
CA ALA A 471 35.91 -1.16 -19.25
C ALA A 471 36.61 0.08 -18.67
N MET A 472 36.77 0.16 -17.34
CA MET A 472 37.42 1.25 -16.62
C MET A 472 38.95 1.19 -16.72
N GLU A 473 39.52 0.01 -16.89
CA GLU A 473 40.97 -0.16 -17.13
C GLU A 473 41.40 0.25 -18.55
N MET A 474 40.46 0.23 -19.52
CA MET A 474 40.76 0.61 -20.90
C MET A 474 40.83 2.13 -21.08
N GLU A 475 42.04 2.64 -21.28
CA GLU A 475 42.32 4.08 -21.52
C GLU A 475 41.45 4.70 -22.63
N LYS A 476 41.21 3.94 -23.70
CA LYS A 476 40.39 4.38 -24.84
C LYS A 476 38.97 4.78 -24.43
N ASN A 477 38.42 4.17 -23.38
CA ASN A 477 37.07 4.46 -22.92
C ASN A 477 36.96 5.78 -22.15
N TRP A 478 38.10 6.30 -21.69
CA TRP A 478 38.23 7.60 -21.01
C TRP A 478 38.50 8.74 -21.99
N SER A 479 39.03 8.44 -23.19
CA SER A 479 39.28 9.45 -24.20
C SER A 479 37.98 10.04 -24.78
N THR A 480 37.85 11.37 -24.77
CA THR A 480 36.81 12.07 -25.52
C THR A 480 37.23 12.16 -26.98
N ARG A 481 36.33 11.86 -27.92
CA ARG A 481 36.60 12.08 -29.35
C ARG A 481 36.59 13.60 -29.58
N ILE A 482 37.74 14.26 -29.43
CA ILE A 482 37.91 15.64 -29.86
C ILE A 482 37.92 15.63 -31.38
N GLN A 483 36.84 16.09 -31.99
CA GLN A 483 36.75 16.25 -33.45
C GLN A 483 36.72 17.74 -33.78
N GLY A 484 37.90 18.36 -33.83
CA GLY A 484 38.04 19.76 -34.22
C GLY A 484 39.50 20.24 -34.16
N THR A 485 39.97 20.83 -35.25
CA THR A 485 41.28 21.49 -35.37
C THR A 485 41.34 22.78 -34.55
N MET A 486 42.05 22.74 -33.43
CA MET A 486 42.81 23.78 -32.67
C MET A 486 42.39 25.27 -32.62
N LEU A 487 41.30 25.73 -33.23
CA LEU A 487 40.91 27.15 -33.21
C LEU A 487 39.39 27.26 -33.03
N GLU A 488 39.00 27.90 -31.92
CA GLU A 488 37.62 28.20 -31.47
C GLU A 488 36.88 27.02 -30.81
N TYR A 489 37.04 26.87 -29.50
CA TYR A 489 36.23 25.97 -28.67
C TYR A 489 34.95 26.68 -28.20
N ASP A 490 33.80 26.29 -28.77
CA ASP A 490 32.48 26.55 -28.18
C ASP A 490 32.13 25.46 -27.14
N LEU A 491 31.32 25.83 -26.14
CA LEU A 491 30.94 25.01 -24.98
C LEU A 491 30.21 23.69 -25.33
N ASP A 492 29.78 23.49 -26.57
CA ASP A 492 28.94 22.37 -27.01
C ASP A 492 29.73 21.15 -27.56
N ASP A 493 31.05 21.23 -27.70
CA ASP A 493 31.86 20.17 -28.35
C ASP A 493 32.40 19.06 -27.42
N TYR A 494 32.13 19.13 -26.11
CA TYR A 494 32.59 18.12 -25.16
C TYR A 494 31.61 16.94 -25.05
N LYS A 495 31.90 15.85 -25.77
CA LYS A 495 31.20 14.56 -25.60
C LYS A 495 31.74 13.80 -24.40
N ALA A 496 30.84 13.25 -23.57
CA ALA A 496 31.22 12.44 -22.43
C ALA A 496 32.02 11.18 -22.88
N PRO A 497 33.01 10.72 -22.08
CA PRO A 497 33.77 9.50 -22.36
C PRO A 497 32.88 8.27 -22.52
N ALA A 498 33.30 7.29 -23.32
CA ALA A 498 32.49 6.08 -23.56
C ALA A 498 32.17 5.29 -22.28
N ILE A 499 33.03 5.36 -21.26
CA ILE A 499 32.80 4.68 -19.97
C ILE A 499 31.55 5.18 -19.24
N THR A 500 31.19 6.46 -19.37
CA THR A 500 30.00 7.01 -18.71
C THR A 500 28.72 6.38 -19.24
N PHE A 501 28.67 6.11 -20.54
CA PHE A 501 27.57 5.40 -21.18
C PHE A 501 27.46 3.95 -20.69
N SER A 502 28.59 3.25 -20.54
CA SER A 502 28.60 1.88 -19.99
C SER A 502 28.09 1.84 -18.54
N VAL A 503 28.49 2.81 -17.70
CA VAL A 503 27.98 2.94 -16.33
C VAL A 503 26.48 3.24 -16.32
N GLN A 504 26.03 4.20 -17.12
CA GLN A 504 24.61 4.53 -17.26
C GLN A 504 23.79 3.31 -17.71
N GLN A 505 24.28 2.55 -18.69
CA GLN A 505 23.62 1.35 -19.19
C GLN A 505 23.52 0.28 -18.11
N GLY A 506 24.62 -0.01 -17.40
CA GLY A 506 24.63 -0.99 -16.30
C GLY A 506 23.62 -0.63 -15.20
N LEU A 507 23.60 0.65 -14.82
CA LEU A 507 22.68 1.13 -13.82
C LEU A 507 21.21 1.15 -14.28
N THR A 508 20.94 1.44 -15.56
CA THR A 508 19.59 1.33 -16.14
C THR A 508 19.08 -0.11 -16.09
N LEU A 509 19.94 -1.07 -16.42
CA LEU A 509 19.62 -2.50 -16.32
C LEU A 509 19.21 -2.89 -14.90
N LEU A 510 19.87 -2.38 -13.85
CA LEU A 510 19.49 -2.63 -12.46
C LEU A 510 18.10 -2.07 -12.11
N ILE A 511 17.76 -0.90 -12.62
CA ILE A 511 16.44 -0.30 -12.41
C ILE A 511 15.37 -1.15 -13.10
N ASP A 512 15.62 -1.58 -14.34
CA ASP A 512 14.72 -2.45 -15.07
C ASP A 512 14.55 -3.82 -14.38
N ARG A 513 15.64 -4.38 -13.84
CA ARG A 513 15.64 -5.60 -13.02
C ARG A 513 14.80 -5.46 -11.76
N ALA A 514 14.80 -4.28 -11.13
CA ALA A 514 14.05 -4.03 -9.91
C ALA A 514 12.55 -3.81 -10.16
N HIS A 515 12.15 -3.36 -11.35
CA HIS A 515 10.77 -3.00 -11.67
C HIS A 515 9.72 -4.07 -11.31
N PRO A 516 9.96 -5.38 -11.54
CA PRO A 516 9.02 -6.44 -11.21
C PRO A 516 8.80 -6.65 -9.69
N ILE A 517 9.71 -6.16 -8.83
CA ILE A 517 9.61 -6.34 -7.37
C ILE A 517 8.32 -5.68 -6.87
N PRO A 518 7.45 -6.41 -6.15
CA PRO A 518 6.11 -5.93 -5.90
C PRO A 518 6.01 -4.84 -4.82
N SER A 519 6.93 -4.83 -3.86
CA SER A 519 7.01 -3.80 -2.83
C SER A 519 7.87 -2.61 -3.26
N ILE A 520 7.33 -1.39 -3.19
CA ILE A 520 8.07 -0.16 -3.53
C ILE A 520 9.27 0.03 -2.60
N THR A 521 9.12 -0.27 -1.30
CA THR A 521 10.21 -0.12 -0.32
C THR A 521 11.35 -1.07 -0.64
N LEU A 522 11.05 -2.34 -0.90
CA LEU A 522 12.07 -3.34 -1.24
C LEU A 522 12.70 -3.07 -2.62
N ARG A 523 11.94 -2.52 -3.56
CA ARG A 523 12.49 -2.07 -4.85
C ARG A 523 13.54 -0.97 -4.66
N ALA A 524 13.27 0.01 -3.79
CA ALA A 524 14.22 1.07 -3.47
C ALA A 524 15.45 0.51 -2.74
N GLU A 525 15.26 -0.44 -1.82
CA GLU A 525 16.35 -1.13 -1.12
C GLU A 525 17.26 -1.91 -2.08
N PHE A 526 16.67 -2.70 -2.99
CA PHE A 526 17.41 -3.42 -4.02
C PHE A 526 18.28 -2.49 -4.87
N ILE A 527 17.70 -1.38 -5.35
CA ILE A 527 18.42 -0.38 -6.13
C ILE A 527 19.55 0.23 -5.28
N ARG A 528 19.30 0.56 -4.01
CA ARG A 528 20.32 1.14 -3.13
C ARG A 528 21.49 0.19 -2.94
N VAL A 529 21.24 -1.08 -2.64
CA VAL A 529 22.30 -2.09 -2.38
C VAL A 529 23.12 -2.37 -3.64
N SER A 530 22.46 -2.45 -4.81
CA SER A 530 23.15 -2.78 -6.07
C SER A 530 23.84 -1.58 -6.72
N ALA A 531 23.16 -0.43 -6.86
CA ALA A 531 23.64 0.72 -7.61
C ALA A 531 24.66 1.59 -6.85
N SER A 532 24.48 1.78 -5.54
CA SER A 532 25.35 2.70 -4.76
C SER A 532 26.83 2.33 -4.83
N PRO A 533 27.22 1.05 -4.66
CA PRO A 533 28.64 0.68 -4.75
C PRO A 533 29.22 0.85 -6.17
N ILE A 534 28.42 0.64 -7.23
CA ILE A 534 28.87 0.88 -8.61
C ILE A 534 29.21 2.34 -8.81
N ILE A 535 28.35 3.25 -8.34
CA ILE A 535 28.58 4.70 -8.41
C ILE A 535 29.84 5.07 -7.62
N LEU A 536 30.00 4.54 -6.40
CA LEU A 536 31.18 4.81 -5.58
C LEU A 536 32.48 4.30 -6.22
N GLU A 537 32.47 3.11 -6.83
CA GLU A 537 33.64 2.56 -7.52
C GLU A 537 34.01 3.41 -8.74
N PHE A 538 33.01 3.84 -9.52
CA PHE A 538 33.22 4.72 -10.67
C PHE A 538 33.80 6.08 -10.24
N LEU A 539 33.23 6.70 -9.20
CA LEU A 539 33.72 7.95 -8.63
C LEU A 539 35.17 7.81 -8.11
N GLY A 540 35.46 6.73 -7.39
CA GLY A 540 36.80 6.45 -6.88
C GLY A 540 37.82 6.28 -8.01
N CYS A 541 37.45 5.62 -9.11
CA CYS A 541 38.30 5.51 -10.28
C CYS A 541 38.52 6.83 -10.99
N MET A 542 37.48 7.64 -11.17
CA MET A 542 37.62 8.99 -11.73
C MET A 542 38.58 9.83 -10.90
N LEU A 543 38.44 9.82 -9.57
CA LEU A 543 39.31 10.56 -8.66
C LEU A 543 40.78 10.13 -8.80
N ARG A 544 41.06 8.81 -8.81
CA ARG A 544 42.43 8.30 -9.01
C ARG A 544 43.03 8.80 -10.32
N ARG A 545 42.27 8.75 -11.40
CA ARG A 545 42.73 9.19 -12.73
C ARG A 545 42.92 10.70 -12.82
N CYS A 546 42.10 11.50 -12.12
CA CYS A 546 42.32 12.95 -11.98
C CYS A 546 43.63 13.23 -11.24
N GLN A 547 43.89 12.51 -10.14
CA GLN A 547 45.14 12.65 -9.37
C GLN A 547 46.39 12.22 -10.17
N GLU A 548 46.28 11.16 -10.98
CA GLU A 548 47.34 10.74 -11.89
C GLU A 548 47.60 11.77 -12.99
N ALA A 549 46.54 12.38 -13.53
CA ALA A 549 46.65 13.47 -14.50
C ALA A 549 47.30 14.72 -13.86
N GLU A 550 46.86 15.15 -12.68
CA GLU A 550 47.48 16.25 -11.91
C GLU A 550 48.97 15.99 -11.62
N GLY A 551 49.35 14.74 -11.34
CA GLY A 551 50.75 14.34 -11.16
C GLY A 551 51.59 14.39 -12.45
N LEU A 552 50.96 14.28 -13.61
CA LEU A 552 51.57 14.35 -14.94
C LEU A 552 51.51 15.78 -15.55
N THR A 553 50.55 16.61 -15.15
CA THR A 553 50.33 17.98 -15.64
C THR A 553 50.91 19.08 -14.76
N ALA A 554 51.79 18.76 -13.80
CA ALA A 554 52.61 19.74 -13.08
C ALA A 554 53.51 20.64 -14.01
N LEU A 555 53.33 20.57 -15.33
CA LEU A 555 53.96 21.37 -16.38
C LEU A 555 52.98 21.94 -17.44
N ALA A 556 51.63 21.85 -17.31
CA ALA A 556 50.71 22.42 -18.29
C ALA A 556 49.31 22.81 -17.75
N ASP A 557 48.91 24.05 -18.04
CA ASP A 557 47.65 24.79 -17.82
C ASP A 557 46.45 23.99 -17.20
N ASP A 558 46.39 23.96 -15.86
CA ASP A 558 45.53 23.10 -15.04
C ASP A 558 44.02 23.41 -15.10
N ASN A 559 43.61 24.59 -15.56
CA ASN A 559 42.21 25.04 -15.44
C ASN A 559 41.24 24.43 -16.46
N ALA A 560 41.72 23.97 -17.62
CA ALA A 560 40.86 23.43 -18.68
C ALA A 560 40.50 21.95 -18.47
N LEU A 561 41.41 21.17 -17.84
CA LEU A 561 41.24 19.74 -17.62
C LEU A 561 40.22 19.45 -16.49
N LEU A 562 40.39 20.13 -15.34
CA LEU A 562 39.48 20.07 -14.19
C LEU A 562 38.04 20.46 -14.55
N LYS A 563 37.87 21.40 -15.50
CA LYS A 563 36.56 21.80 -16.04
C LYS A 563 35.92 20.69 -16.86
N GLY A 564 36.70 19.97 -17.67
CA GLY A 564 36.23 18.81 -18.45
C GLY A 564 35.76 17.67 -17.54
N ASP A 565 36.56 17.31 -16.55
CA ASP A 565 36.28 16.18 -15.65
C ASP A 565 35.06 16.41 -14.74
N LEU A 566 34.85 17.64 -14.27
CA LEU A 566 33.63 17.96 -13.50
C LEU A 566 32.38 18.04 -14.38
N SER A 567 32.51 18.49 -15.63
CA SER A 567 31.39 18.49 -16.58
C SER A 567 30.91 17.06 -16.87
N ILE A 568 31.85 16.11 -16.94
CA ILE A 568 31.58 14.68 -17.10
C ILE A 568 30.88 14.12 -15.85
N LEU A 569 31.35 14.48 -14.65
CA LEU A 569 30.72 14.11 -13.38
C LEU A 569 29.26 14.60 -13.33
N LEU A 570 29.03 15.89 -13.60
CA LEU A 570 27.70 16.48 -13.58
C LEU A 570 26.79 15.87 -14.65
N ALA A 571 27.30 15.58 -15.85
CA ALA A 571 26.54 14.90 -16.90
C ALA A 571 26.10 13.49 -16.47
N VAL A 572 26.98 12.72 -15.82
CA VAL A 572 26.65 11.39 -15.28
C VAL A 572 25.56 11.49 -14.21
N PHE A 573 25.63 12.46 -13.31
CA PHE A 573 24.63 12.64 -12.25
C PHE A 573 23.32 13.29 -12.74
N SER A 574 23.33 14.01 -13.86
CA SER A 574 22.13 14.65 -14.42
C SER A 574 21.05 13.64 -14.84
N ALA A 575 21.45 12.40 -15.17
CA ALA A 575 20.53 11.30 -15.45
C ALA A 575 19.84 10.74 -14.18
N TRP A 576 20.34 11.07 -12.98
CA TRP A 576 19.91 10.54 -11.68
C TRP A 576 19.25 11.59 -10.79
N CYS A 577 19.55 12.87 -11.02
CA CYS A 577 18.99 13.98 -10.26
C CYS A 577 18.77 15.21 -11.15
N LEU A 578 17.65 15.91 -10.92
CA LEU A 578 17.28 17.15 -11.64
C LEU A 578 18.28 18.31 -11.44
N ARG A 579 19.18 18.23 -10.44
CA ARG A 579 20.23 19.22 -10.11
C ARG A 579 21.50 18.57 -9.55
N PRO A 580 22.42 18.10 -10.39
CA PRO A 580 23.69 17.48 -9.96
C PRO A 580 24.62 18.45 -9.22
N GLU A 581 24.50 19.76 -9.47
CA GLU A 581 25.26 20.81 -8.80
C GLU A 581 24.91 20.93 -7.30
N GLY A 582 23.74 20.41 -6.89
CA GLY A 582 23.30 20.40 -5.50
C GLY A 582 24.01 19.39 -4.60
N PHE A 583 24.71 18.41 -5.18
CA PHE A 583 25.46 17.39 -4.44
C PHE A 583 26.92 17.78 -4.17
N PHE A 584 27.50 18.63 -5.03
CA PHE A 584 28.86 19.15 -4.88
C PHE A 584 28.89 20.69 -4.88
N PRO A 585 28.14 21.35 -3.99
CA PRO A 585 27.97 22.80 -4.02
C PRO A 585 29.30 23.56 -3.84
N SER A 586 30.14 23.13 -2.90
CA SER A 586 31.45 23.76 -2.65
C SER A 586 32.44 23.56 -3.80
N LEU A 587 32.36 22.44 -4.52
CA LEU A 587 33.23 22.15 -5.66
C LEU A 587 32.83 22.97 -6.90
N THR A 588 31.52 23.06 -7.15
CA THR A 588 30.95 23.88 -8.23
C THR A 588 31.20 25.38 -8.01
N GLU A 589 31.13 25.83 -6.76
CA GLU A 589 31.49 27.20 -6.38
C GLU A 589 33.00 27.46 -6.44
N GLY A 590 33.82 26.46 -6.09
CA GLY A 590 35.28 26.54 -6.17
C GLY A 590 35.77 26.73 -7.59
N LEU A 591 35.16 26.05 -8.57
CA LEU A 591 35.47 26.27 -9.99
C LEU A 591 34.98 27.61 -10.53
N ARG A 592 33.79 28.08 -10.10
CA ARG A 592 33.35 29.45 -10.41
C ARG A 592 34.38 30.47 -9.93
N LEU A 593 34.95 30.25 -8.74
CA LEU A 593 36.05 31.04 -8.20
C LEU A 593 37.38 30.86 -8.93
N LEU A 594 37.59 29.78 -9.69
CA LEU A 594 38.75 29.58 -10.55
C LEU A 594 38.55 30.15 -11.97
N MET A 595 37.32 30.54 -12.34
CA MET A 595 36.94 31.08 -13.66
C MET A 595 36.71 32.61 -13.70
N VAL A 596 36.77 33.34 -12.58
CA VAL A 596 36.68 34.81 -12.55
C VAL A 596 37.83 35.44 -13.35
N ASP A 597 37.50 36.36 -14.27
CA ASP A 597 38.43 37.02 -15.20
C ASP A 597 39.40 38.00 -14.52
N GLU A 598 40.63 38.10 -15.02
CA GLU A 598 41.72 38.93 -14.48
C GLU A 598 41.36 40.44 -14.42
N LYS A 599 40.49 40.90 -15.33
CA LYS A 599 40.00 42.30 -15.37
C LYS A 599 39.00 42.64 -14.28
N GLN A 600 38.36 41.64 -13.67
CA GLN A 600 37.44 41.81 -12.56
C GLN A 600 38.12 41.71 -11.19
N GLN A 601 39.46 41.61 -11.17
CA GLN A 601 40.29 41.42 -9.97
C GLN A 601 40.96 42.71 -9.46
N LYS A 602 40.76 43.85 -10.13
CA LYS A 602 41.50 45.11 -9.86
C LYS A 602 40.93 46.02 -8.78
N ASP A 603 39.75 45.74 -8.23
CA ASP A 603 39.18 46.55 -7.13
C ASP A 603 39.32 45.79 -5.80
N GLY A 604 40.25 46.22 -4.96
CA GLY A 604 40.89 45.45 -3.87
C GLY A 604 40.05 45.12 -2.64
N MET A 605 38.90 44.47 -2.78
CA MET A 605 38.17 43.83 -1.66
C MET A 605 37.61 42.46 -2.08
N TYR A 606 38.50 41.47 -2.23
CA TYR A 606 38.07 40.09 -2.48
C TYR A 606 37.95 39.35 -1.15
N THR A 607 36.79 38.71 -0.95
CA THR A 607 36.36 37.86 0.19
C THR A 607 35.51 38.49 1.29
N ASP A 608 34.91 39.67 1.06
CA ASP A 608 33.72 40.03 1.88
C ASP A 608 32.56 39.08 1.55
N LYS A 609 31.76 38.72 2.56
CA LYS A 609 30.59 37.85 2.44
C LYS A 609 29.59 38.34 1.40
N ASN A 610 29.56 39.65 1.13
CA ASN A 610 28.68 40.25 0.13
C ASN A 610 29.14 39.92 -1.30
N TRP A 611 30.44 40.01 -1.59
CA TRP A 611 31.00 39.66 -2.90
C TRP A 611 30.82 38.18 -3.22
N LEU A 612 31.05 37.29 -2.25
CA LEU A 612 30.81 35.86 -2.42
C LEU A 612 29.34 35.56 -2.74
N LYS A 613 28.41 36.22 -2.06
CA LYS A 613 26.97 36.08 -2.34
C LYS A 613 26.59 36.59 -3.73
N GLU A 614 27.21 37.65 -4.20
CA GLU A 614 26.97 38.26 -5.51
C GLU A 614 27.43 37.34 -6.66
N TYR A 615 28.53 36.61 -6.47
CA TYR A 615 28.99 35.56 -7.39
C TYR A 615 28.30 34.19 -7.19
N GLY A 616 27.26 34.14 -6.34
CA GLY A 616 26.48 32.94 -6.09
C GLY A 616 27.25 31.85 -5.33
N ILE A 617 28.24 32.24 -4.52
CA ILE A 617 29.07 31.39 -3.66
C ILE A 617 28.49 31.47 -2.24
N ARG A 618 27.89 30.37 -1.78
CA ARG A 618 27.14 30.26 -0.53
C ARG A 618 27.67 29.16 0.38
N HIS A 619 28.46 28.25 -0.17
CA HIS A 619 28.89 27.00 0.44
C HIS A 619 30.42 26.94 0.66
N LEU A 620 31.18 27.94 0.18
CA LEU A 620 32.58 28.17 0.55
C LEU A 620 32.70 29.28 1.61
N THR A 621 33.60 29.11 2.58
CA THR A 621 33.91 30.18 3.53
C THR A 621 34.76 31.25 2.86
N ALA A 622 34.79 32.46 3.43
CA ALA A 622 35.64 33.55 2.92
C ALA A 622 37.12 33.15 2.89
N ALA A 623 37.59 32.40 3.90
CA ALA A 623 38.95 31.88 3.94
C ALA A 623 39.22 30.80 2.88
N ASP A 624 38.23 29.95 2.58
CA ASP A 624 38.35 28.94 1.52
C ASP A 624 38.38 29.60 0.14
N ALA A 625 37.52 30.57 -0.10
CA ALA A 625 37.49 31.35 -1.33
C ALA A 625 38.80 32.12 -1.54
N GLU A 626 39.32 32.74 -0.48
CA GLU A 626 40.59 33.47 -0.52
C GLU A 626 41.75 32.54 -0.87
N ARG A 627 41.75 31.35 -0.28
CA ARG A 627 42.75 30.31 -0.52
C ARG A 627 42.68 29.80 -1.96
N ILE A 628 41.49 29.49 -2.47
CA ILE A 628 41.28 29.03 -3.86
C ILE A 628 41.73 30.10 -4.87
N ILE A 629 41.41 31.37 -4.64
CA ILE A 629 41.87 32.48 -5.48
C ILE A 629 43.40 32.64 -5.43
N LYS A 630 44.01 32.49 -4.24
CA LYS A 630 45.47 32.59 -4.03
C LYS A 630 46.27 31.45 -4.65
N TYR A 631 45.68 30.27 -4.84
CA TYR A 631 46.34 29.13 -5.48
C TYR A 631 46.34 29.19 -7.02
N ARG A 632 45.75 30.24 -7.63
CA ARG A 632 45.94 30.51 -9.05
C ARG A 632 47.38 31.02 -9.29
N VAL A 633 48.22 30.18 -9.90
CA VAL A 633 49.55 30.60 -10.36
C VAL A 633 49.35 31.40 -11.66
N TYR A 634 49.57 32.71 -11.61
CA TYR A 634 49.80 33.50 -12.82
C TYR A 634 51.29 33.43 -13.13
N GLU A 635 51.67 32.93 -14.32
CA GLU A 635 52.98 33.27 -14.88
C GLU A 635 53.04 34.79 -15.09
N ALA A 636 54.19 35.39 -14.78
CA ALA A 636 54.46 36.81 -14.98
C ALA A 636 54.65 37.17 -16.46
#